data_AF-A0A7Y8G6R0-F1
#
_entry.id   AF-A0A7Y8G6R0-F1
#
_cell.length_a   1.000
_cell.length_b   1.000
_cell.length_c   1.000
_cell.angle_alpha   90.00
_cell.angle_beta   90.00
_cell.angle_gamma   90.00
#
_symmetry.space_group_name_H-M   'P 1'
#
loop_
_entity.id
_entity.type
_entity.pdbx_description
1 polymer ?
#
loop_
_entity_poly.entity_id
_entity_poly.type
_entity_poly.pdbx_seq_one_letter_code
_entity_poly.pdbx_strand_id
1 'polypeptide(L)'
;MSGLTDKYIPVSRTFHEIEVKAKDSDESDISHWFSDTGKLRWPELLEERRVVLLSEAGSGKTAEIRHITKSLRAEGKHAFFMRIENIRPQIEDAFEEGSYEEFIEWVGSAAQGWLFLDSVDEAKLHDPRDFELAIKAIARQLKTALANVHIVITGRATAWRVKTDLILCETLLPSPPALRTAKELSDVSDADSPAPTRLSGIASFSSAFKILVLDDLHGDQIDTFLQAKNVQNLKAFKDAVARKEAWRLTTRPIDLMGLVEFWNTHSRIGSSSELMQNSIDRRLKEHDPNRDDLLPIEPEKLVAGACLLAAAASLGQHSSIALPEKEIHIQGVHATEVLPGWPTKDVKTLLSRPIFEPGVYGAVRFHHRSVREYLTAKWLQQLIMNDVSRLRVEALFFRTQYDIEVVVPTMRPILSWLAAMDPRILERVRRVAPEIVFEGGDPSLLSKPVRIEILRQACAELASDSASRSLSDVTSARRFASPDLAEEINALLEEYRDEETVTWFLLVMVWQGEIDGCLAQATKFARESRSKDTRLAAFSALGALNGTLELAEIRDRFLEETPELDRTWLTELVGGLPADESSVRWLLEAVERAKPEERDYPDNLTRVLVSHTLEWPSALLGELVSGYYTLLTTPPIDNTYLAHISVRYEWLINPAANVISHLIQQRAPRCLDPDALSLLRMIPAADKTNEHDIQSVMHSLRRDVTNWPELNHALFWQDVAECRAVNLNGRNDGLVSFHQVAIFGCLWSLEEIGFATLCDDISSRRLLHDRLVALSAAWALYHGAERPEAWFKQMQSVTAGDPELEAMIANYMNPPTGETAKILQRQAEQNAKARRERHQREMREAKWKAELISKAESIRNSPVVDKITHGQLYLLERMRKVNRPGFS
;
A
#
# COMPACT_ATOMS: atom_id res chain seq x y z
N MET A 1 3.30 37.70 -14.91
CA MET A 1 3.50 37.94 -13.46
C MET A 1 2.56 37.04 -12.68
N SER A 2 3.08 35.96 -12.09
CA SER A 2 2.42 35.19 -11.02
C SER A 2 3.52 34.56 -10.16
N GLY A 3 4.22 35.40 -9.42
CA GLY A 3 5.10 34.95 -8.33
C GLY A 3 4.25 34.48 -7.16
N LEU A 4 3.64 33.31 -7.28
CA LEU A 4 3.32 32.51 -6.10
C LEU A 4 4.63 31.79 -5.76
N THR A 5 5.32 32.28 -4.73
CA THR A 5 6.38 31.53 -4.07
C THR A 5 5.83 30.15 -3.75
N ASP A 6 6.25 29.13 -4.49
CA ASP A 6 5.81 27.74 -4.31
C ASP A 6 6.32 27.29 -2.93
N LYS A 7 5.47 27.43 -1.92
CA LYS A 7 5.75 27.01 -0.56
C LYS A 7 5.99 25.51 -0.60
N TYR A 8 7.14 25.07 -0.10
CA TYR A 8 7.48 23.65 0.00
C TYR A 8 6.38 22.89 0.75
N ILE A 9 5.98 21.73 0.21
CA ILE A 9 4.96 20.87 0.80
C ILE A 9 5.65 19.66 1.43
N PRO A 10 5.66 19.52 2.76
CA PRO A 10 6.31 18.40 3.43
C PRO A 10 5.44 17.14 3.28
N VAL A 11 5.83 16.24 2.37
CA VAL A 11 5.08 15.00 2.07
C VAL A 11 5.80 13.73 2.51
N SER A 12 6.65 13.79 3.55
CA SER A 12 7.36 12.62 4.13
C SER A 12 7.90 11.64 3.06
N ARG A 13 8.71 12.15 2.13
CA ARG A 13 9.25 11.39 0.99
C ARG A 13 10.00 10.14 1.47
N THR A 14 9.96 9.10 0.64
CA THR A 14 10.66 7.83 0.88
C THR A 14 11.76 7.59 -0.15
N PHE A 15 12.71 6.76 0.24
CA PHE A 15 13.87 6.40 -0.56
C PHE A 15 14.17 4.92 -0.42
N HIS A 16 14.71 4.33 -1.48
CA HIS A 16 15.29 2.99 -1.44
C HIS A 16 16.74 2.97 -1.91
N GLU A 17 17.53 2.07 -1.32
CA GLU A 17 18.95 1.89 -1.62
C GLU A 17 19.12 0.88 -2.77
N ILE A 18 20.03 1.21 -3.69
CA ILE A 18 20.43 0.33 -4.78
C ILE A 18 21.81 -0.25 -4.45
N GLU A 19 21.89 -1.57 -4.41
CA GLU A 19 23.17 -2.27 -4.33
C GLU A 19 23.82 -2.38 -5.72
N VAL A 20 24.94 -1.68 -5.91
CA VAL A 20 25.77 -1.84 -7.10
C VAL A 20 26.50 -3.18 -7.02
N LYS A 21 26.16 -4.13 -7.90
CA LYS A 21 26.77 -5.45 -7.96
C LYS A 21 28.08 -5.41 -8.76
N ALA A 22 29.03 -6.28 -8.45
CA ALA A 22 30.31 -6.37 -9.15
C ALA A 22 30.21 -6.64 -10.67
N LYS A 23 29.06 -7.16 -11.14
CA LYS A 23 28.76 -7.38 -12.56
C LYS A 23 28.20 -6.14 -13.27
N ASP A 24 27.80 -5.11 -12.54
CA ASP A 24 27.22 -3.91 -13.14
C ASP A 24 28.30 -3.16 -13.90
N SER A 25 28.06 -2.87 -15.18
CA SER A 25 28.93 -2.02 -15.98
C SER A 25 28.31 -0.64 -16.10
N ASP A 26 29.02 0.32 -16.68
CA ASP A 26 28.37 1.56 -17.11
C ASP A 26 27.20 1.27 -18.07
N GLU A 27 27.09 0.05 -18.66
CA GLU A 27 26.07 -0.37 -19.63
C GLU A 27 24.85 -1.09 -19.04
N SER A 28 24.76 -1.26 -17.72
CA SER A 28 23.65 -1.98 -17.08
C SER A 28 22.29 -1.30 -17.29
N ASP A 29 21.22 -2.11 -17.41
CA ASP A 29 19.84 -1.62 -17.47
C ASP A 29 19.39 -1.13 -16.10
N ILE A 30 19.21 0.18 -15.94
CA ILE A 30 18.86 0.84 -14.68
C ILE A 30 17.34 1.00 -14.46
N SER A 31 16.51 0.43 -15.33
CA SER A 31 15.04 0.61 -15.27
C SER A 31 14.37 -0.05 -14.05
N HIS A 32 14.98 -1.09 -13.48
CA HIS A 32 14.49 -1.78 -12.29
C HIS A 32 14.69 -0.98 -10.99
N TRP A 33 15.42 0.13 -11.04
CA TRP A 33 15.72 1.00 -9.88
C TRP A 33 14.56 1.91 -9.47
N PHE A 34 13.41 1.83 -10.13
CA PHE A 34 12.27 2.72 -9.88
C PHE A 34 10.97 1.96 -9.58
N SER A 35 11.05 0.64 -9.34
CA SER A 35 9.89 -0.22 -9.09
C SER A 35 9.67 -0.59 -7.62
N ASP A 36 10.63 -0.32 -6.73
CA ASP A 36 10.53 -0.65 -5.31
C ASP A 36 10.12 0.56 -4.47
N THR A 37 9.24 0.34 -3.50
CA THR A 37 8.90 1.34 -2.47
C THR A 37 9.85 1.18 -1.28
N GLY A 38 10.61 2.22 -0.98
CA GLY A 38 11.61 2.20 0.08
C GLY A 38 11.07 2.46 1.48
N LYS A 39 11.85 2.05 2.49
CA LYS A 39 11.58 2.33 3.91
C LYS A 39 12.36 3.53 4.47
N LEU A 40 13.34 4.05 3.74
CA LEU A 40 14.22 5.13 4.22
C LEU A 40 13.53 6.48 4.08
N ARG A 41 13.83 7.42 4.98
CA ARG A 41 13.39 8.81 4.95
C ARG A 41 14.60 9.74 5.14
N TRP A 42 14.33 11.04 5.10
CA TRP A 42 15.38 12.05 5.27
C TRP A 42 16.23 11.91 6.53
N PRO A 43 15.68 11.60 7.73
CA PRO A 43 16.50 11.41 8.93
C PRO A 43 17.57 10.33 8.75
N GLU A 44 17.23 9.19 8.15
CA GLU A 44 18.19 8.12 7.88
C GLU A 44 19.22 8.52 6.82
N LEU A 45 18.80 9.24 5.77
CA LEU A 45 19.72 9.75 4.74
C LEU A 45 20.75 10.75 5.30
N LEU A 46 20.37 11.55 6.29
CA LEU A 46 21.23 12.56 6.89
C LEU A 46 22.31 11.98 7.81
N GLU A 47 22.14 10.73 8.26
CA GLU A 47 23.16 9.98 9.00
C GLU A 47 24.27 9.45 8.07
N GLU A 48 23.94 9.25 6.79
CA GLU A 48 24.89 8.74 5.79
C GLU A 48 25.87 9.83 5.34
N ARG A 49 27.15 9.46 5.22
CA ARG A 49 28.21 10.44 4.91
C ARG A 49 28.34 10.76 3.43
N ARG A 50 27.98 9.82 2.56
CA ARG A 50 28.18 9.89 1.12
C ARG A 50 26.99 9.27 0.42
N VAL A 51 26.18 10.11 -0.20
CA VAL A 51 24.93 9.70 -0.86
C VAL A 51 24.89 10.26 -2.26
N VAL A 52 24.51 9.41 -3.21
CA VAL A 52 24.07 9.82 -4.54
C VAL A 52 22.57 9.60 -4.60
N LEU A 53 21.80 10.67 -4.80
CA LEU A 53 20.35 10.64 -4.85
C LEU A 53 19.87 10.81 -6.29
N LEU A 54 19.34 9.73 -6.86
CA LEU A 54 18.85 9.68 -8.23
C LEU A 54 17.31 9.78 -8.27
N SER A 55 16.77 10.45 -9.28
CA SER A 55 15.36 10.27 -9.66
C SER A 55 15.04 10.85 -11.02
N GLU A 56 13.80 10.73 -11.46
CA GLU A 56 13.32 11.30 -12.71
C GLU A 56 13.08 12.81 -12.65
N ALA A 57 12.93 13.41 -13.83
CA ALA A 57 12.53 14.80 -13.95
C ALA A 57 11.12 14.99 -13.35
N GLY A 58 10.93 16.07 -12.59
CA GLY A 58 9.64 16.37 -11.96
C GLY A 58 9.34 15.64 -10.64
N SER A 59 10.25 14.79 -10.16
CA SER A 59 10.11 14.07 -8.87
C SER A 59 10.34 14.95 -7.61
N GLY A 60 10.81 16.19 -7.79
CA GLY A 60 10.94 17.19 -6.70
C GLY A 60 12.31 17.29 -6.00
N LYS A 61 13.38 16.65 -6.51
CA LYS A 61 14.73 16.62 -5.89
C LYS A 61 15.21 17.97 -5.36
N THR A 62 15.27 18.98 -6.23
CA THR A 62 15.75 20.32 -5.90
C THR A 62 14.95 20.97 -4.77
N ALA A 63 13.63 20.79 -4.78
CA ALA A 63 12.76 21.33 -3.74
C ALA A 63 13.02 20.66 -2.38
N GLU A 64 13.24 19.34 -2.39
CA GLU A 64 13.56 18.57 -1.19
C GLU A 64 14.90 18.98 -0.57
N ILE A 65 16.00 18.98 -1.34
CA ILE A 65 17.33 19.32 -0.79
C ILE A 65 17.39 20.77 -0.32
N ARG A 66 16.71 21.70 -1.00
CA ARG A 66 16.63 23.10 -0.59
C ARG A 66 15.90 23.21 0.75
N HIS A 67 14.79 22.49 0.93
CA HIS A 67 14.05 22.48 2.18
C HIS A 67 14.87 21.89 3.34
N ILE A 68 15.50 20.74 3.12
CA ILE A 68 16.33 20.08 4.14
C ILE A 68 17.52 20.96 4.54
N THR A 69 18.16 21.62 3.57
CA THR A 69 19.24 22.58 3.85
C THR A 69 18.75 23.71 4.76
N LYS A 70 17.58 24.28 4.48
CA LYS A 70 16.96 25.31 5.34
C LYS A 70 16.64 24.80 6.74
N SER A 71 16.11 23.58 6.86
CA SER A 71 15.79 22.97 8.17
C SER A 71 17.05 22.80 9.02
N LEU A 72 18.11 22.22 8.44
CA LEU A 72 19.38 22.02 9.14
C LEU A 72 20.01 23.35 9.60
N ARG A 73 19.96 24.39 8.77
CA ARG A 73 20.43 25.73 9.13
C ARG A 73 19.60 26.34 10.25
N ALA A 74 18.28 26.16 10.24
CA ALA A 74 17.40 26.63 11.31
C ALA A 74 17.68 25.91 12.65
N GLU A 75 18.16 24.67 12.61
CA GLU A 75 18.65 23.91 13.77
C GLU A 75 20.07 24.33 14.23
N GLY A 76 20.70 25.31 13.57
CA GLY A 76 22.05 25.77 13.88
C GLY A 76 23.18 24.89 13.34
N LYS A 77 22.88 23.94 12.44
CA LYS A 77 23.89 23.08 11.80
C LYS A 77 24.49 23.77 10.57
N HIS A 78 25.75 23.46 10.28
CA HIS A 78 26.41 23.93 9.06
C HIS A 78 25.91 23.14 7.85
N ALA A 79 25.00 23.73 7.07
CA ALA A 79 24.48 23.13 5.84
C ALA A 79 24.50 24.11 4.66
N PHE A 80 24.86 23.60 3.48
CA PHE A 80 25.04 24.38 2.25
C PHE A 80 24.41 23.66 1.05
N PHE A 81 23.73 24.43 0.20
CA PHE A 81 23.16 23.95 -1.06
C PHE A 81 23.84 24.66 -2.23
N MET A 82 24.44 23.90 -3.15
CA MET A 82 25.13 24.43 -4.32
C MET A 82 24.60 23.84 -5.63
N ARG A 83 24.60 24.68 -6.68
CA ARG A 83 24.38 24.30 -8.07
C ARG A 83 25.67 23.86 -8.75
N ILE A 84 25.75 22.60 -9.18
CA ILE A 84 27.00 22.02 -9.69
C ILE A 84 27.47 22.71 -10.97
N GLU A 85 26.54 23.05 -11.85
CA GLU A 85 26.77 23.77 -13.11
C GLU A 85 27.37 25.17 -12.89
N ASN A 86 27.10 25.80 -11.75
CA ASN A 86 27.56 27.16 -11.42
C ASN A 86 28.88 27.16 -10.63
N ILE A 87 29.47 25.99 -10.31
CA ILE A 87 30.75 25.90 -9.58
C ILE A 87 31.90 26.48 -10.39
N ARG A 88 31.76 26.54 -11.72
CA ARG A 88 32.74 27.18 -12.60
C ARG A 88 32.08 28.30 -13.40
N PRO A 89 32.78 29.43 -13.58
CA PRO A 89 34.21 29.64 -13.31
C PRO A 89 34.57 29.96 -11.84
N GLN A 90 33.62 30.41 -11.03
CA GLN A 90 33.79 30.85 -9.64
C GLN A 90 32.82 30.08 -8.73
N ILE A 91 33.31 29.55 -7.62
CA ILE A 91 32.50 28.68 -6.73
C ILE A 91 31.52 29.50 -5.89
N GLU A 92 31.81 30.79 -5.71
CA GLU A 92 31.04 31.77 -4.98
C GLU A 92 29.62 31.92 -5.55
N ASP A 93 29.48 31.81 -6.88
CA ASP A 93 28.22 31.93 -7.59
C ASP A 93 27.36 30.67 -7.54
N ALA A 94 27.88 29.56 -6.97
CA ALA A 94 27.19 28.29 -6.94
C ALA A 94 26.19 28.15 -5.78
N PHE A 95 26.25 29.00 -4.76
CA PHE A 95 25.46 28.84 -3.54
C PHE A 95 24.01 29.31 -3.73
N GLU A 96 23.07 28.41 -3.49
CA GLU A 96 21.64 28.71 -3.40
C GLU A 96 21.20 28.94 -1.95
N GLU A 97 21.79 28.20 -1.00
CA GLU A 97 21.56 28.38 0.44
C GLU A 97 22.89 28.32 1.21
N GLY A 98 23.15 29.34 2.02
CA GLY A 98 24.45 29.62 2.64
C GLY A 98 25.32 30.56 1.80
N SER A 99 26.43 31.05 2.35
CA SER A 99 27.38 31.89 1.62
C SER A 99 28.77 31.25 1.53
N TYR A 100 29.59 31.74 0.60
CA TYR A 100 30.97 31.29 0.46
C TYR A 100 31.81 31.59 1.70
N GLU A 101 31.60 32.73 2.35
CA GLU A 101 32.31 33.11 3.59
C GLU A 101 31.99 32.13 4.72
N GLU A 102 30.71 31.83 4.93
CA GLU A 102 30.25 30.85 5.92
C GLU A 102 30.84 29.46 5.63
N PHE A 103 30.91 29.08 4.35
CA PHE A 103 31.45 27.81 3.91
C PHE A 103 32.94 27.69 4.22
N ILE A 104 33.75 28.71 3.93
CA ILE A 104 35.18 28.70 4.23
C ILE A 104 35.45 28.72 5.73
N GLU A 105 34.68 29.49 6.51
CA GLU A 105 34.77 29.49 7.97
C GLU A 105 34.48 28.09 8.55
N TRP A 106 33.40 27.46 8.09
CA TRP A 106 33.06 26.10 8.48
C TRP A 106 34.14 25.09 8.08
N VAL A 107 34.64 25.15 6.84
CA VAL A 107 35.73 24.28 6.37
C VAL A 107 36.98 24.42 7.23
N GLY A 108 37.29 25.63 7.69
CA GLY A 108 38.40 25.92 8.60
C GLY A 108 38.20 25.35 10.03
N SER A 109 36.94 25.26 10.48
CA SER A 109 36.59 24.71 11.80
C SER A 109 36.71 23.18 11.89
N ALA A 110 36.64 22.48 10.76
CA ALA A 110 36.53 21.02 10.65
C ALA A 110 35.36 20.39 11.43
N ALA A 111 34.36 21.19 11.80
CA ALA A 111 33.12 20.71 12.43
C ALA A 111 32.29 19.88 11.44
N GLN A 112 31.35 19.09 11.98
CA GLN A 112 30.40 18.34 11.16
C GLN A 112 29.51 19.30 10.34
N GLY A 113 29.27 18.97 9.08
CA GLY A 113 28.38 19.76 8.22
C GLY A 113 27.84 18.98 7.03
N TRP A 114 26.86 19.55 6.34
CA TRP A 114 26.12 18.93 5.24
C TRP A 114 26.28 19.75 3.96
N LEU A 115 26.60 19.07 2.86
CA LEU A 115 26.78 19.67 1.55
C LEU A 115 25.87 18.97 0.53
N PHE A 116 24.93 19.72 -0.03
CA PHE A 116 24.00 19.27 -1.06
C PHE A 116 24.41 19.85 -2.42
N LEU A 117 24.61 18.98 -3.42
CA LEU A 117 25.11 19.32 -4.74
C LEU A 117 24.08 18.91 -5.81
N ASP A 118 23.46 19.88 -6.51
CA ASP A 118 22.42 19.66 -7.54
C ASP A 118 22.76 20.38 -8.84
N SER A 119 22.61 19.83 -10.04
CA SER A 119 22.39 18.42 -10.39
C SER A 119 23.49 17.94 -11.34
N VAL A 120 23.77 16.63 -11.32
CA VAL A 120 24.77 16.01 -12.23
C VAL A 120 24.37 16.20 -13.70
N ASP A 121 23.08 16.14 -14.02
CA ASP A 121 22.58 16.31 -15.38
C ASP A 121 22.73 17.75 -15.91
N GLU A 122 22.52 18.76 -15.06
CA GLU A 122 22.75 20.17 -15.42
C GLU A 122 24.25 20.46 -15.58
N ALA A 123 25.10 19.91 -14.70
CA ALA A 123 26.55 20.09 -14.79
C ALA A 123 27.17 19.52 -16.07
N LYS A 124 26.59 18.46 -16.65
CA LYS A 124 27.07 17.83 -17.88
C LYS A 124 26.46 18.41 -19.15
N LEU A 125 25.64 19.47 -19.04
CA LEU A 125 24.84 19.99 -20.15
C LEU A 125 25.71 20.56 -21.29
N HIS A 126 26.82 21.22 -20.96
CA HIS A 126 27.73 21.85 -21.92
C HIS A 126 28.86 20.92 -22.36
N ASP A 127 29.67 20.42 -21.42
CA ASP A 127 30.68 19.37 -21.64
C ASP A 127 30.55 18.30 -20.55
N PRO A 128 30.54 16.99 -20.89
CA PRO A 128 30.54 15.92 -19.88
C PRO A 128 31.68 16.01 -18.84
N ARG A 129 32.79 16.68 -19.18
CA ARG A 129 33.93 16.92 -18.29
C ARG A 129 33.68 18.01 -17.24
N ASP A 130 32.66 18.85 -17.41
CA ASP A 130 32.36 19.94 -16.49
C ASP A 130 31.98 19.43 -15.10
N PHE A 131 31.28 18.30 -15.02
CA PHE A 131 31.04 17.59 -13.76
C PHE A 131 32.34 17.19 -13.04
N GLU A 132 33.27 16.55 -13.77
CA GLU A 132 34.58 16.17 -13.22
C GLU A 132 35.36 17.38 -12.72
N LEU A 133 35.32 18.46 -13.49
CA LEU A 133 35.98 19.72 -13.19
C LEU A 133 35.37 20.42 -11.96
N ALA A 134 34.06 20.35 -11.77
CA ALA A 134 33.33 20.90 -10.63
C ALA A 134 33.64 20.11 -9.34
N ILE A 135 33.57 18.77 -9.38
CA ILE A 135 33.89 17.92 -8.22
C ILE A 135 35.36 18.09 -7.81
N LYS A 136 36.29 18.24 -8.77
CA LYS A 136 37.69 18.59 -8.46
C LYS A 136 37.84 19.95 -7.75
N ALA A 137 37.01 20.93 -8.08
CA ALA A 137 37.04 22.24 -7.43
C ALA A 137 36.54 22.15 -5.98
N ILE A 138 35.43 21.44 -5.75
CA ILE A 138 34.90 21.18 -4.40
C ILE A 138 35.89 20.41 -3.54
N ALA A 139 36.45 19.31 -4.07
CA ALA A 139 37.40 18.47 -3.33
C ALA A 139 38.65 19.23 -2.88
N ARG A 140 39.08 20.26 -3.63
CA ARG A 140 40.20 21.12 -3.24
C ARG A 140 39.88 22.00 -2.03
N GLN A 141 38.64 22.48 -1.91
CA GLN A 141 38.19 23.31 -0.80
C GLN A 141 37.94 22.46 0.46
N LEU A 142 37.37 21.25 0.31
CA LEU A 142 36.96 20.42 1.44
C LEU A 142 38.10 19.69 2.19
N LYS A 143 39.38 19.90 1.85
CA LYS A 143 40.50 19.09 2.37
C LYS A 143 40.53 18.91 3.89
N THR A 144 40.22 19.95 4.66
CA THR A 144 40.24 19.94 6.15
C THR A 144 38.96 19.37 6.76
N ALA A 145 37.82 19.52 6.08
CA ALA A 145 36.50 19.09 6.57
C ALA A 145 36.02 17.76 5.96
N LEU A 146 36.76 17.17 5.02
CA LEU A 146 36.34 15.98 4.24
C LEU A 146 35.96 14.78 5.12
N ALA A 147 36.59 14.64 6.28
CA ALA A 147 36.29 13.56 7.21
C ALA A 147 34.94 13.74 7.94
N ASN A 148 34.44 14.97 8.10
CA ASN A 148 33.26 15.28 8.92
C ASN A 148 32.09 15.86 8.11
N VAL A 149 32.25 16.01 6.79
CA VAL A 149 31.18 16.44 5.89
C VAL A 149 30.29 15.26 5.49
N HIS A 150 28.97 15.48 5.44
CA HIS A 150 27.99 14.66 4.77
C HIS A 150 27.74 15.25 3.37
N ILE A 151 27.87 14.44 2.32
CA ILE A 151 27.72 14.90 0.93
C ILE A 151 26.56 14.16 0.28
N VAL A 152 25.62 14.92 -0.26
CA VAL A 152 24.50 14.41 -1.07
C VAL A 152 24.64 15.01 -2.47
N ILE A 153 24.80 14.15 -3.48
CA ILE A 153 24.87 14.54 -4.89
C ILE A 153 23.57 14.11 -5.56
N THR A 154 22.84 15.03 -6.18
CA THR A 154 21.59 14.75 -6.87
C THR A 154 21.75 14.71 -8.39
N GLY A 155 20.93 13.91 -9.06
CA GLY A 155 20.88 13.90 -10.52
C GLY A 155 19.80 13.00 -11.10
N ARG A 156 19.67 13.04 -12.42
CA ARG A 156 18.88 12.04 -13.17
C ARG A 156 19.66 10.74 -13.33
N ALA A 157 18.94 9.62 -13.29
CA ALA A 157 19.52 8.31 -13.56
C ALA A 157 20.17 8.21 -14.96
N THR A 158 19.64 8.92 -15.97
CA THR A 158 20.24 8.99 -17.33
C THR A 158 21.63 9.59 -17.35
N ALA A 159 21.91 10.56 -16.47
CA ALA A 159 23.14 11.33 -16.49
C ALA A 159 24.24 10.74 -15.60
N TRP A 160 23.88 9.84 -14.69
CA TRP A 160 24.80 9.18 -13.77
C TRP A 160 25.47 7.95 -14.39
N ARG A 161 26.79 7.94 -14.45
CA ARG A 161 27.63 6.81 -14.91
C ARG A 161 28.04 5.98 -13.70
N VAL A 162 27.37 4.85 -13.51
CA VAL A 162 27.43 4.01 -12.31
C VAL A 162 28.85 3.64 -11.87
N LYS A 163 29.77 3.36 -12.80
CA LYS A 163 31.18 3.13 -12.48
C LYS A 163 32.00 4.40 -12.59
N THR A 164 31.96 5.08 -13.74
CA THR A 164 32.89 6.18 -14.00
C THR A 164 32.69 7.35 -13.02
N ASP A 165 31.44 7.77 -12.79
CA ASP A 165 31.14 8.88 -11.87
C ASP A 165 31.28 8.44 -10.41
N LEU A 166 30.94 7.19 -10.08
CA LEU A 166 31.11 6.65 -8.74
C LEU A 166 32.60 6.57 -8.36
N ILE A 167 33.44 6.01 -9.23
CA ILE A 167 34.90 5.94 -9.02
C ILE A 167 35.48 7.35 -8.89
N LEU A 168 35.02 8.30 -9.72
CA LEU A 168 35.42 9.70 -9.63
C LEU A 168 35.08 10.30 -8.26
N CYS A 169 33.84 10.10 -7.78
CA CYS A 169 33.39 10.60 -6.49
C CYS A 169 34.10 9.91 -5.32
N GLU A 170 34.30 8.59 -5.37
CA GLU A 170 35.05 7.84 -4.34
C GLU A 170 36.52 8.27 -4.27
N THR A 171 37.12 8.56 -5.42
CA THR A 171 38.52 9.00 -5.50
C THR A 171 38.72 10.42 -4.98
N LEU A 172 37.81 11.35 -5.34
CA LEU A 172 37.96 12.77 -5.01
C LEU A 172 37.30 13.15 -3.67
N LEU A 173 36.29 12.40 -3.22
CA LEU A 173 35.51 12.64 -2.01
C LEU A 173 35.41 11.38 -1.12
N PRO A 174 36.54 10.76 -0.72
CA PRO A 174 36.53 9.54 0.09
C PRO A 174 35.78 9.71 1.43
N SER A 175 35.14 8.65 1.89
CA SER A 175 34.56 8.55 3.24
C SER A 175 35.58 7.96 4.22
N PRO A 176 35.66 8.40 5.49
CA PRO A 176 36.48 7.73 6.50
C PRO A 176 35.98 6.30 6.75
N PRO A 177 36.87 5.32 7.05
CA PRO A 177 36.44 3.99 7.45
C PRO A 177 35.58 4.08 8.71
N ALA A 178 34.37 3.50 8.66
CA ALA A 178 33.43 3.52 9.77
C ALA A 178 34.06 2.89 11.02
N LEU A 179 34.17 3.66 12.10
CA LEU A 179 34.36 3.13 13.45
C LEU A 179 33.09 2.32 13.81
N ARG A 180 33.07 1.03 13.44
CA ARG A 180 32.10 0.10 14.01
C ARG A 180 32.39 0.01 15.50
N THR A 181 31.43 0.44 16.32
CA THR A 181 31.43 0.24 17.77
C THR A 181 31.70 -1.23 18.10
N ALA A 182 32.69 -1.47 18.96
CA ALA A 182 33.16 -2.79 19.39
C ALA A 182 32.11 -3.55 20.22
N LYS A 183 31.04 -4.03 19.60
CA LYS A 183 30.03 -4.91 20.22
C LYS A 183 29.82 -6.25 19.52
N GLU A 184 30.58 -6.55 18.45
CA GLU A 184 30.42 -7.79 17.66
C GLU A 184 31.69 -8.66 17.58
N LEU A 185 32.64 -8.50 18.51
CA LEU A 185 33.91 -9.27 18.48
C LEU A 185 34.18 -10.12 19.73
N SER A 186 33.15 -10.49 20.48
CA SER A 186 33.29 -11.42 21.61
C SER A 186 32.34 -12.60 21.47
N ASP A 187 32.57 -13.46 20.47
CA ASP A 187 32.18 -14.87 20.53
C ASP A 187 32.69 -15.65 19.30
N VAL A 188 34.01 -15.82 19.16
CA VAL A 188 34.56 -17.09 18.63
C VAL A 188 36.00 -17.27 19.09
N SER A 189 36.20 -18.00 20.18
CA SER A 189 37.45 -18.71 20.45
C SER A 189 37.09 -20.18 20.70
N ASP A 190 37.40 -21.05 19.73
CA ASP A 190 38.38 -22.13 19.94
C ASP A 190 38.48 -23.06 18.73
N ALA A 191 39.75 -23.33 18.36
CA ALA A 191 40.35 -24.56 17.82
C ALA A 191 39.62 -25.34 16.69
N ASP A 192 40.21 -25.80 15.59
CA ASP A 192 41.57 -26.30 15.37
C ASP A 192 41.75 -26.73 13.88
N SER A 193 43.01 -26.77 13.40
CA SER A 193 43.51 -27.51 12.21
C SER A 193 43.41 -26.96 10.75
N PRO A 194 44.38 -27.31 9.85
CA PRO A 194 45.23 -26.30 9.17
C PRO A 194 45.32 -26.33 7.62
N ALA A 195 45.56 -25.13 7.04
CA ALA A 195 46.36 -24.74 5.85
C ALA A 195 46.11 -25.40 4.44
N PRO A 196 46.62 -24.81 3.34
CA PRO A 196 46.16 -23.56 2.73
C PRO A 196 45.83 -23.76 1.23
N THR A 197 44.65 -23.36 0.77
CA THR A 197 44.40 -23.21 -0.68
C THR A 197 44.46 -21.73 -1.02
N ARG A 198 45.53 -21.33 -1.72
CA ARG A 198 45.63 -20.02 -2.36
C ARG A 198 44.51 -19.91 -3.40
N LEU A 199 43.40 -19.30 -3.02
CA LEU A 199 42.44 -18.74 -3.93
C LEU A 199 42.34 -17.26 -3.62
N SER A 200 42.85 -16.49 -4.57
CA SER A 200 42.73 -15.05 -4.76
C SER A 200 41.38 -14.52 -4.23
N GLY A 201 41.43 -13.93 -3.04
CA GLY A 201 40.32 -13.18 -2.48
C GLY A 201 40.11 -11.92 -3.30
N ILE A 202 39.06 -11.90 -4.12
CA ILE A 202 38.41 -10.65 -4.51
C ILE A 202 37.71 -10.17 -3.24
N ALA A 203 38.33 -9.23 -2.53
CA ALA A 203 37.69 -8.52 -1.45
C ALA A 203 36.39 -7.89 -1.98
N SER A 204 35.29 -8.08 -1.27
CA SER A 204 34.02 -7.43 -1.57
C SER A 204 34.21 -5.91 -1.50
N PHE A 205 34.03 -5.20 -2.62
CA PHE A 205 33.95 -3.75 -2.65
C PHE A 205 32.64 -3.32 -1.97
N SER A 206 32.70 -2.94 -0.70
CA SER A 206 31.68 -2.09 -0.09
C SER A 206 31.94 -0.67 -0.58
N SER A 207 31.13 -0.14 -1.50
CA SER A 207 31.28 1.25 -1.97
C SER A 207 31.15 2.22 -0.81
N ALA A 208 31.91 3.30 -0.83
CA ALA A 208 31.86 4.32 0.23
C ALA A 208 30.65 5.25 0.06
N PHE A 209 30.15 5.38 -1.17
CA PHE A 209 28.91 6.07 -1.50
C PHE A 209 27.74 5.09 -1.56
N LYS A 210 26.63 5.48 -0.93
CA LYS A 210 25.33 4.83 -1.11
C LYS A 210 24.58 5.47 -2.27
N ILE A 211 24.04 4.66 -3.17
CA ILE A 211 23.20 5.13 -4.27
C ILE A 211 21.75 4.90 -3.87
N LEU A 212 20.97 5.98 -3.79
CA LEU A 212 19.58 5.97 -3.38
C LEU A 212 18.71 6.53 -4.49
N VAL A 213 17.47 6.06 -4.56
CA VAL A 213 16.43 6.61 -5.44
C VAL A 213 15.34 7.30 -4.63
N LEU A 214 14.90 8.46 -5.10
CA LEU A 214 13.72 9.14 -4.57
C LEU A 214 12.45 8.54 -5.19
N ASP A 215 11.57 8.03 -4.33
CA ASP A 215 10.36 7.32 -4.73
C ASP A 215 9.26 8.26 -5.28
N ASP A 216 8.36 7.67 -6.05
CA ASP A 216 7.10 8.28 -6.46
C ASP A 216 6.16 8.49 -5.25
N LEU A 217 5.31 9.53 -5.31
CA LEU A 217 4.28 9.79 -4.29
C LEU A 217 3.28 8.64 -4.24
N HIS A 218 2.91 8.24 -3.02
CA HIS A 218 1.96 7.15 -2.79
C HIS A 218 1.17 7.36 -1.47
N GLY A 219 0.02 6.71 -1.38
CA GLY A 219 -0.83 6.71 -0.17
C GLY A 219 -1.10 8.11 0.36
N ASP A 220 -0.88 8.29 1.67
CA ASP A 220 -1.13 9.53 2.42
C ASP A 220 -0.28 10.73 1.93
N GLN A 221 0.82 10.49 1.21
CA GLN A 221 1.63 11.56 0.63
C GLN A 221 0.83 12.35 -0.42
N ILE A 222 0.00 11.67 -1.20
CA ILE A 222 -0.88 12.29 -2.20
C ILE A 222 -1.93 13.14 -1.50
N ASP A 223 -2.50 12.66 -0.39
CA ASP A 223 -3.50 13.40 0.38
C ASP A 223 -2.93 14.67 1.00
N THR A 224 -1.73 14.56 1.58
CA THR A 224 -1.00 15.70 2.13
C THR A 224 -0.72 16.74 1.03
N PHE A 225 -0.33 16.29 -0.16
CA PHE A 225 -0.10 17.18 -1.30
C PHE A 225 -1.38 17.89 -1.77
N LEU A 226 -2.49 17.16 -1.88
CA LEU A 226 -3.79 17.70 -2.31
C LEU A 226 -4.35 18.72 -1.31
N GLN A 227 -4.24 18.43 0.00
CA GLN A 227 -4.64 19.36 1.06
C GLN A 227 -3.83 20.65 0.99
N ALA A 228 -2.50 20.56 0.84
CA ALA A 228 -1.62 21.72 0.76
C ALA A 228 -1.88 22.59 -0.48
N LYS A 229 -2.38 22.01 -1.57
CA LYS A 229 -2.79 22.74 -2.78
C LYS A 229 -4.28 23.17 -2.77
N ASN A 230 -4.95 23.11 -1.61
CA ASN A 230 -6.32 23.59 -1.38
C ASN A 230 -7.39 22.89 -2.23
N VAL A 231 -7.27 21.58 -2.48
CA VAL A 231 -8.36 20.81 -3.09
C VAL A 231 -9.50 20.66 -2.09
N GLN A 232 -10.65 21.28 -2.36
CA GLN A 232 -11.78 21.34 -1.42
C GLN A 232 -12.39 19.97 -1.07
N ASN A 233 -12.43 19.04 -2.04
CA ASN A 233 -12.98 17.71 -1.85
C ASN A 233 -12.02 16.64 -2.39
N LEU A 234 -11.20 16.07 -1.50
CA LEU A 234 -10.22 15.06 -1.85
C LEU A 234 -10.87 13.79 -2.40
N LYS A 235 -12.00 13.37 -1.81
CA LYS A 235 -12.72 12.17 -2.23
C LYS A 235 -13.22 12.33 -3.67
N ALA A 236 -13.91 13.45 -3.96
CA ALA A 236 -14.38 13.73 -5.32
C ALA A 236 -13.24 13.82 -6.34
N PHE A 237 -12.09 14.41 -5.97
CA PHE A 237 -10.92 14.44 -6.85
C PHE A 237 -10.39 13.04 -7.15
N LYS A 238 -10.16 12.22 -6.12
CA LYS A 238 -9.68 10.84 -6.27
C LYS A 238 -10.63 9.97 -7.08
N ASP A 239 -11.93 10.09 -6.82
CA ASP A 239 -12.97 9.37 -7.54
C ASP A 239 -12.96 9.76 -9.03
N ALA A 240 -12.86 11.06 -9.33
CA ALA A 240 -12.76 11.54 -10.71
C ALA A 240 -11.46 11.08 -11.41
N VAL A 241 -10.33 11.04 -10.71
CA VAL A 241 -9.05 10.52 -11.21
C VAL A 241 -9.15 9.02 -11.50
N ALA A 242 -9.78 8.25 -10.61
CA ALA A 242 -9.99 6.81 -10.79
C ALA A 242 -10.86 6.52 -12.02
N ARG A 243 -11.95 7.27 -12.19
CA ARG A 243 -12.87 7.14 -13.34
C ARG A 243 -12.21 7.43 -14.68
N LYS A 244 -11.23 8.35 -14.71
CA LYS A 244 -10.47 8.68 -15.93
C LYS A 244 -9.15 7.90 -16.07
N GLU A 245 -8.93 6.89 -15.23
CA GLU A 245 -7.69 6.10 -15.20
C GLU A 245 -6.41 6.95 -15.11
N ALA A 246 -6.52 8.11 -14.44
CA ALA A 246 -5.49 9.14 -14.40
C ALA A 246 -4.54 9.02 -13.18
N TRP A 247 -4.64 7.94 -12.39
CA TRP A 247 -3.80 7.70 -11.20
C TRP A 247 -2.29 7.78 -11.48
N ARG A 248 -1.85 7.44 -12.70
CA ARG A 248 -0.44 7.54 -13.09
C ARG A 248 0.10 8.98 -13.07
N LEU A 249 -0.80 9.95 -13.17
CA LEU A 249 -0.45 11.37 -13.11
C LEU A 249 -0.45 11.90 -11.67
N THR A 250 -0.77 11.09 -10.66
CA THR A 250 -0.76 11.52 -9.25
C THR A 250 0.53 11.18 -8.52
N THR A 251 1.40 10.35 -9.09
CA THR A 251 2.60 9.86 -8.41
C THR A 251 3.75 10.85 -8.44
N ARG A 252 3.84 11.72 -9.45
CA ARG A 252 4.89 12.76 -9.51
C ARG A 252 4.35 14.12 -9.10
N PRO A 253 5.05 14.88 -8.24
CA PRO A 253 4.60 16.20 -7.81
C PRO A 253 4.24 17.15 -8.96
N ILE A 254 4.99 17.13 -10.06
CA ILE A 254 4.75 18.01 -11.20
C ILE A 254 3.47 17.64 -11.99
N ASP A 255 3.24 16.35 -12.19
CA ASP A 255 2.06 15.85 -12.88
C ASP A 255 0.81 16.04 -12.01
N LEU A 256 0.95 15.79 -10.70
CA LEU A 256 -0.11 15.97 -9.71
C LEU A 256 -0.50 17.44 -9.59
N MET A 257 0.49 18.35 -9.53
CA MET A 257 0.24 19.79 -9.58
C MET A 257 -0.53 20.16 -10.85
N GLY A 258 -0.14 19.57 -11.97
CA GLY A 258 -0.79 19.76 -13.25
C GLY A 258 -2.25 19.31 -13.30
N LEU A 259 -2.58 18.17 -12.65
CA LEU A 259 -3.95 17.69 -12.47
C LEU A 259 -4.75 18.59 -11.54
N VAL A 260 -4.15 19.03 -10.43
CA VAL A 260 -4.79 19.91 -9.46
C VAL A 260 -5.14 21.27 -10.07
N GLU A 261 -4.25 21.84 -10.87
CA GLU A 261 -4.53 23.08 -11.62
C GLU A 261 -5.71 22.91 -12.58
N PHE A 262 -5.76 21.78 -13.31
CA PHE A 262 -6.86 21.47 -14.20
C PHE A 262 -8.19 21.32 -13.44
N TRP A 263 -8.17 20.60 -12.32
CA TRP A 263 -9.32 20.41 -11.43
C TRP A 263 -9.82 21.72 -10.83
N ASN A 264 -8.92 22.56 -10.31
CA ASN A 264 -9.29 23.83 -9.71
C ASN A 264 -9.88 24.81 -10.74
N THR A 265 -9.48 24.69 -12.00
CA THR A 265 -9.97 25.54 -13.10
C THR A 265 -11.32 25.06 -13.66
N HIS A 266 -11.48 23.75 -13.85
CA HIS A 266 -12.63 23.18 -14.57
C HIS A 266 -13.60 22.40 -13.69
N SER A 267 -13.27 22.19 -12.42
CA SER A 267 -14.00 21.33 -11.47
C SER A 267 -14.29 19.92 -12.00
N ARG A 268 -13.42 19.41 -12.88
CA ARG A 268 -13.48 18.07 -13.48
C ARG A 268 -12.08 17.57 -13.82
N ILE A 269 -11.95 16.28 -14.08
CA ILE A 269 -10.77 15.69 -14.72
C ILE A 269 -10.99 15.65 -16.24
N GLY A 270 -9.91 15.85 -17.01
CA GLY A 270 -9.93 15.85 -18.47
C GLY A 270 -10.32 14.51 -19.10
N SER A 271 -10.67 14.52 -20.39
CA SER A 271 -10.77 13.28 -21.18
C SER A 271 -9.39 12.61 -21.35
N SER A 272 -9.35 11.35 -21.75
CA SER A 272 -8.09 10.63 -21.98
C SER A 272 -7.18 11.37 -22.98
N SER A 273 -7.75 11.93 -24.05
CA SER A 273 -7.00 12.77 -24.99
C SER A 273 -6.57 14.11 -24.41
N GLU A 274 -7.43 14.82 -23.66
CA GLU A 274 -7.06 16.09 -23.01
C GLU A 274 -5.89 15.90 -22.02
N LEU A 275 -5.96 14.85 -21.18
CA LEU A 275 -4.92 14.53 -20.20
C LEU A 275 -3.61 14.10 -20.90
N MET A 276 -3.70 13.27 -21.93
CA MET A 276 -2.53 12.84 -22.70
C MET A 276 -1.85 14.02 -23.39
N GLN A 277 -2.62 14.88 -24.05
CA GLN A 277 -2.09 16.05 -24.75
C GLN A 277 -1.46 17.04 -23.77
N ASN A 278 -2.14 17.37 -22.67
CA ASN A 278 -1.59 18.27 -21.65
C ASN A 278 -0.30 17.71 -21.04
N SER A 279 -0.26 16.41 -20.73
CA SER A 279 0.96 15.74 -20.25
C SER A 279 2.12 15.84 -21.25
N ILE A 280 1.86 15.57 -22.53
CA ILE A 280 2.87 15.68 -23.60
C ILE A 280 3.35 17.13 -23.75
N ASP A 281 2.43 18.09 -23.82
CA ASP A 281 2.75 19.51 -24.02
C ASP A 281 3.58 20.05 -22.86
N ARG A 282 3.30 19.63 -21.62
CA ARG A 282 4.13 19.97 -20.45
C ARG A 282 5.49 19.29 -20.54
N ARG A 283 5.54 17.98 -20.81
CA ARG A 283 6.80 17.20 -20.83
C ARG A 283 7.72 17.50 -22.01
N LEU A 284 7.22 18.11 -23.08
CA LEU A 284 8.04 18.60 -24.19
C LEU A 284 8.61 20.00 -23.93
N LYS A 285 8.01 20.78 -23.03
CA LYS A 285 8.53 22.08 -22.61
C LYS A 285 9.69 21.92 -21.64
N GLU A 286 10.71 22.77 -21.79
CA GLU A 286 11.69 22.94 -20.74
C GLU A 286 11.04 23.67 -19.57
N HIS A 287 11.31 23.21 -18.35
CA HIS A 287 10.80 23.88 -17.16
C HIS A 287 11.81 24.88 -16.59
N ASP A 288 13.08 24.74 -16.96
CA ASP A 288 14.11 25.72 -16.67
C ASP A 288 14.15 26.80 -17.77
N PRO A 289 13.74 28.05 -17.47
CA PRO A 289 13.76 29.15 -18.44
C PRO A 289 15.15 29.42 -19.01
N ASN A 290 16.20 29.25 -18.20
CA ASN A 290 17.58 29.50 -18.64
C ASN A 290 18.01 28.47 -19.70
N ARG A 291 17.55 27.22 -19.56
CA ARG A 291 17.86 26.14 -20.49
C ARG A 291 17.04 26.23 -21.78
N ASP A 292 15.78 26.68 -21.71
CA ASP A 292 14.96 26.93 -22.90
C ASP A 292 15.54 28.07 -23.75
N ASP A 293 16.02 29.14 -23.10
CA ASP A 293 16.66 30.29 -23.76
C ASP A 293 18.00 29.93 -24.41
N LEU A 294 18.76 28.97 -23.84
CA LEU A 294 20.03 28.51 -24.39
C LEU A 294 19.88 27.55 -25.58
N LEU A 295 18.74 26.85 -25.69
CA LEU A 295 18.48 25.81 -26.70
C LEU A 295 17.04 25.90 -27.27
N PRO A 296 16.66 27.01 -27.90
CA PRO A 296 15.29 27.20 -28.37
C PRO A 296 14.98 26.27 -29.54
N ILE A 297 13.93 25.46 -29.39
CA ILE A 297 13.34 24.66 -30.46
C ILE A 297 11.84 24.99 -30.51
N GLU A 298 11.33 25.26 -31.71
CA GLU A 298 9.91 25.53 -31.90
C GLU A 298 9.04 24.37 -31.37
N PRO A 299 7.95 24.65 -30.64
CA PRO A 299 7.10 23.60 -30.05
C PRO A 299 6.56 22.60 -31.09
N GLU A 300 6.15 23.08 -32.27
CA GLU A 300 5.65 22.23 -33.35
C GLU A 300 6.72 21.26 -33.85
N LYS A 301 7.98 21.75 -33.95
CA LYS A 301 9.13 20.93 -34.32
C LYS A 301 9.40 19.85 -33.26
N LEU A 302 9.32 20.19 -31.96
CA LEU A 302 9.46 19.20 -30.87
C LEU A 302 8.42 18.09 -30.94
N VAL A 303 7.14 18.45 -31.14
CA VAL A 303 6.05 17.47 -31.28
C VAL A 303 6.27 16.58 -32.50
N ALA A 304 6.61 17.16 -33.65
CA ALA A 304 6.88 16.39 -34.87
C ALA A 304 8.06 15.41 -34.70
N GLY A 305 9.13 15.85 -34.05
CA GLY A 305 10.29 15.01 -33.73
C GLY A 305 9.92 13.85 -32.79
N ALA A 306 9.18 14.14 -31.72
CA ALA A 306 8.71 13.13 -30.77
C ALA A 306 7.76 12.11 -31.44
N CYS A 307 6.84 12.57 -32.28
CA CYS A 307 5.94 11.73 -33.07
C CYS A 307 6.71 10.74 -33.97
N LEU A 308 7.74 11.22 -34.67
CA LEU A 308 8.52 10.38 -35.57
C LEU A 308 9.38 9.36 -34.81
N LEU A 309 10.01 9.76 -33.70
CA LEU A 309 10.73 8.83 -32.82
C LEU A 309 9.80 7.78 -32.20
N ALA A 310 8.59 8.16 -31.81
CA ALA A 310 7.58 7.24 -31.30
C ALA A 310 7.16 6.22 -32.37
N ALA A 311 6.95 6.67 -33.59
CA ALA A 311 6.61 5.80 -34.71
C ALA A 311 7.75 4.83 -35.03
N ALA A 312 9.00 5.30 -35.08
CA ALA A 312 10.17 4.44 -35.29
C ALA A 312 10.33 3.40 -34.18
N ALA A 313 10.15 3.78 -32.92
CA ALA A 313 10.21 2.88 -31.77
C ALA A 313 9.10 1.82 -31.79
N SER A 314 7.87 2.21 -32.16
CA SER A 314 6.73 1.30 -32.21
C SER A 314 6.80 0.34 -33.39
N LEU A 315 7.07 0.84 -34.59
CA LEU A 315 7.12 0.04 -35.82
C LEU A 315 8.39 -0.82 -35.90
N GLY A 316 9.51 -0.32 -35.35
CA GLY A 316 10.75 -1.08 -35.20
C GLY A 316 10.73 -2.07 -34.04
N GLN A 317 9.70 -2.07 -33.19
CA GLN A 317 9.60 -2.90 -31.98
C GLN A 317 10.78 -2.75 -31.00
N HIS A 318 11.38 -1.56 -30.97
CA HIS A 318 12.47 -1.20 -30.07
C HIS A 318 12.05 -0.04 -29.17
N SER A 319 11.99 -0.25 -27.85
CA SER A 319 11.67 0.82 -26.88
C SER A 319 12.82 1.80 -26.66
N SER A 320 14.06 1.36 -26.88
CA SER A 320 15.28 2.13 -26.69
C SER A 320 15.59 3.02 -27.91
N ILE A 321 15.91 4.29 -27.65
CA ILE A 321 16.32 5.31 -28.61
C ILE A 321 17.76 5.71 -28.28
N ALA A 322 18.70 5.39 -29.15
CA ALA A 322 20.12 5.63 -28.94
C ALA A 322 20.45 7.13 -29.01
N LEU A 323 21.29 7.59 -28.08
CA LEU A 323 21.83 8.95 -28.04
C LEU A 323 22.93 9.13 -29.11
N PRO A 324 23.11 10.34 -29.68
CA PRO A 324 24.00 10.56 -30.83
C PRO A 324 25.51 10.43 -30.60
N GLU A 325 25.98 10.21 -29.36
CA GLU A 325 27.40 10.39 -28.98
C GLU A 325 28.16 9.12 -28.61
N LYS A 326 27.61 7.93 -28.83
CA LYS A 326 28.30 6.68 -28.42
C LYS A 326 28.75 5.84 -29.61
N GLU A 327 30.01 5.41 -29.56
CA GLU A 327 30.59 4.30 -30.36
C GLU A 327 30.05 2.92 -29.93
N ILE A 328 29.04 2.90 -29.05
CA ILE A 328 28.42 1.68 -28.55
C ILE A 328 27.28 1.31 -29.50
N HIS A 329 27.37 0.14 -30.13
CA HIS A 329 26.28 -0.45 -30.90
C HIS A 329 25.14 -0.88 -29.95
N ILE A 330 24.27 0.06 -29.62
CA ILE A 330 23.03 -0.24 -28.89
C ILE A 330 22.00 -0.71 -29.91
N GLN A 331 21.42 -1.90 -29.69
CA GLN A 331 20.24 -2.32 -30.44
C GLN A 331 19.05 -1.42 -30.07
N GLY A 332 18.65 -0.55 -30.99
CA GLY A 332 17.58 0.40 -30.76
C GLY A 332 17.39 1.37 -31.92
N VAL A 333 16.52 2.37 -31.73
CA VAL A 333 16.25 3.41 -32.72
C VAL A 333 17.37 4.45 -32.71
N HIS A 334 18.07 4.63 -33.84
CA HIS A 334 19.06 5.70 -33.99
C HIS A 334 18.37 7.03 -34.30
N ALA A 335 18.32 7.94 -33.33
CA ALA A 335 17.57 9.19 -33.45
C ALA A 335 18.01 10.07 -34.62
N THR A 336 19.31 10.09 -34.96
CA THR A 336 19.88 10.84 -36.08
C THR A 336 19.49 10.28 -37.46
N GLU A 337 19.24 8.98 -37.56
CA GLU A 337 18.76 8.33 -38.80
C GLU A 337 17.27 8.60 -39.03
N VAL A 338 16.50 8.62 -37.94
CA VAL A 338 15.07 8.90 -37.96
C VAL A 338 14.78 10.39 -38.19
N LEU A 339 15.65 11.29 -37.71
CA LEU A 339 15.52 12.74 -37.84
C LEU A 339 16.59 13.34 -38.77
N PRO A 340 16.60 13.01 -40.08
CA PRO A 340 17.69 13.37 -40.99
C PRO A 340 17.85 14.88 -41.22
N GLY A 341 16.82 15.68 -40.94
CA GLY A 341 16.85 17.15 -41.05
C GLY A 341 17.20 17.88 -39.75
N TRP A 342 17.53 17.17 -38.67
CA TRP A 342 17.77 17.78 -37.36
C TRP A 342 19.27 17.89 -37.06
N PRO A 343 19.77 19.07 -36.64
CA PRO A 343 21.11 19.19 -36.07
C PRO A 343 21.27 18.25 -34.87
N THR A 344 22.46 17.66 -34.68
CA THR A 344 22.75 16.77 -33.53
C THR A 344 22.46 17.45 -32.19
N LYS A 345 22.66 18.77 -32.11
CA LYS A 345 22.33 19.59 -30.93
C LYS A 345 20.82 19.58 -30.64
N ASP A 346 19.98 19.74 -31.66
CA ASP A 346 18.52 19.73 -31.52
C ASP A 346 18.01 18.33 -31.15
N VAL A 347 18.60 17.27 -31.72
CA VAL A 347 18.27 15.88 -31.37
C VAL A 347 18.57 15.63 -29.90
N LYS A 348 19.73 16.03 -29.39
CA LYS A 348 20.06 15.91 -27.95
C LYS A 348 19.08 16.69 -27.07
N THR A 349 18.72 17.90 -27.49
CA THR A 349 17.78 18.77 -26.75
C THR A 349 16.39 18.15 -26.69
N LEU A 350 15.92 17.51 -27.77
CA LEU A 350 14.67 16.74 -27.76
C LEU A 350 14.76 15.55 -26.80
N LEU A 351 15.83 14.76 -26.90
CA LEU A 351 16.02 13.55 -26.08
C LEU A 351 16.27 13.85 -24.59
N SER A 352 16.58 15.09 -24.22
CA SER A 352 16.70 15.52 -22.82
C SER A 352 15.38 16.00 -22.20
N ARG A 353 14.31 16.12 -23.00
CA ARG A 353 12.99 16.54 -22.51
C ARG A 353 12.37 15.49 -21.56
N PRO A 354 11.60 15.90 -20.53
CA PRO A 354 10.93 15.01 -19.57
C PRO A 354 9.99 13.94 -20.15
N ILE A 355 9.69 13.98 -21.45
CA ILE A 355 8.93 12.93 -22.13
C ILE A 355 9.72 11.62 -22.27
N PHE A 356 11.05 11.70 -22.21
CA PHE A 356 11.96 10.58 -22.27
C PHE A 356 12.50 10.23 -20.87
N GLU A 357 12.59 8.93 -20.59
CA GLU A 357 13.19 8.34 -19.40
C GLU A 357 14.49 7.59 -19.75
N PRO A 358 15.38 7.40 -18.76
CA PRO A 358 16.52 6.52 -18.93
C PRO A 358 16.10 5.11 -19.33
N GLY A 359 16.72 4.60 -20.40
CA GLY A 359 16.70 3.19 -20.74
C GLY A 359 18.01 2.53 -20.34
N VAL A 360 18.49 1.59 -21.16
CA VAL A 360 19.86 1.08 -21.09
C VAL A 360 20.85 2.22 -21.37
N TYR A 361 21.99 2.24 -20.69
CA TYR A 361 22.97 3.33 -20.78
C TYR A 361 23.29 3.77 -22.22
N GLY A 362 23.03 5.05 -22.53
CA GLY A 362 23.22 5.59 -23.89
C GLY A 362 21.99 5.52 -24.76
N ALA A 363 20.89 5.01 -24.23
CA ALA A 363 19.58 5.12 -24.83
C ALA A 363 18.59 5.74 -23.84
N VAL A 364 17.60 6.39 -24.40
CA VAL A 364 16.41 6.84 -23.69
C VAL A 364 15.21 6.06 -24.22
N ARG A 365 14.12 6.04 -23.47
CA ARG A 365 12.83 5.49 -23.91
C ARG A 365 11.72 6.47 -23.59
N PHE A 366 10.57 6.33 -24.21
CA PHE A 366 9.40 7.08 -23.73
C PHE A 366 9.08 6.66 -22.29
N HIS A 367 8.75 7.65 -21.46
CA HIS A 367 8.45 7.43 -20.05
C HIS A 367 7.32 6.42 -19.83
N HIS A 368 6.34 6.41 -20.74
CA HIS A 368 5.26 5.44 -20.71
C HIS A 368 4.87 4.93 -22.10
N ARG A 369 4.45 3.66 -22.17
CA ARG A 369 4.04 2.99 -23.40
C ARG A 369 2.87 3.69 -24.10
N SER A 370 1.86 4.12 -23.36
CA SER A 370 0.67 4.80 -23.94
C SER A 370 1.00 6.14 -24.59
N VAL A 371 2.01 6.86 -24.11
CA VAL A 371 2.47 8.13 -24.70
C VAL A 371 3.10 7.85 -26.06
N ARG A 372 3.94 6.83 -26.14
CA ARG A 372 4.51 6.35 -27.41
C ARG A 372 3.41 5.94 -28.39
N GLU A 373 2.41 5.20 -27.92
CA GLU A 373 1.29 4.75 -28.75
C GLU A 373 0.45 5.92 -29.28
N TYR A 374 0.10 6.90 -28.42
CA TYR A 374 -0.62 8.11 -28.81
C TYR A 374 0.16 8.96 -29.82
N LEU A 375 1.45 9.21 -29.57
CA LEU A 375 2.32 9.95 -30.49
C LEU A 375 2.48 9.26 -31.84
N THR A 376 2.54 7.92 -31.84
CA THR A 376 2.55 7.12 -33.08
C THR A 376 1.23 7.25 -33.83
N ALA A 377 0.09 7.21 -33.12
CA ALA A 377 -1.23 7.41 -33.73
C ALA A 377 -1.35 8.81 -34.36
N LYS A 378 -0.87 9.86 -33.68
CA LYS A 378 -0.81 11.23 -34.22
C LYS A 378 0.04 11.33 -35.49
N TRP A 379 1.20 10.66 -35.51
CA TRP A 379 2.04 10.61 -36.70
C TRP A 379 1.33 9.92 -37.88
N LEU A 380 0.69 8.78 -37.64
CA LEU A 380 -0.07 8.06 -38.66
C LEU A 380 -1.29 8.86 -39.15
N GLN A 381 -1.98 9.58 -38.26
CA GLN A 381 -3.06 10.50 -38.62
C GLN A 381 -2.57 11.56 -39.61
N GLN A 382 -1.43 12.20 -39.34
CA GLN A 382 -0.83 13.19 -40.24
C GLN A 382 -0.51 12.59 -41.62
N LEU A 383 -0.02 11.35 -41.68
CA LEU A 383 0.23 10.66 -42.95
C LEU A 383 -1.06 10.35 -43.73
N ILE A 384 -2.15 10.03 -43.04
CA ILE A 384 -3.47 9.81 -43.67
C ILE A 384 -4.02 11.13 -44.21
N MET A 385 -3.89 12.23 -43.48
CA MET A 385 -4.37 13.56 -43.92
C MET A 385 -3.68 14.04 -45.20
N ASN A 386 -2.46 13.58 -45.46
CA ASN A 386 -1.72 13.87 -46.69
C ASN A 386 -2.15 12.98 -47.90
N ASP A 387 -3.14 12.09 -47.72
CA ASP A 387 -3.84 11.18 -48.67
C ASP A 387 -2.99 10.19 -49.49
N VAL A 388 -1.69 10.44 -49.69
CA VAL A 388 -0.78 9.58 -50.48
C VAL A 388 -0.48 8.23 -49.82
N SER A 389 -0.67 8.13 -48.50
CA SER A 389 -0.20 6.98 -47.70
C SER A 389 -1.31 6.13 -47.07
N ARG A 390 -2.59 6.42 -47.31
CA ARG A 390 -3.70 5.80 -46.58
C ARG A 390 -3.70 4.27 -46.65
N LEU A 391 -3.63 3.70 -47.86
CA LEU A 391 -3.61 2.23 -48.04
C LEU A 391 -2.41 1.57 -47.35
N ARG A 392 -1.25 2.24 -47.34
CA ARG A 392 -0.04 1.73 -46.68
C ARG A 392 -0.18 1.76 -45.16
N VAL A 393 -0.78 2.83 -44.62
CA VAL A 393 -1.07 2.95 -43.19
C VAL A 393 -2.10 1.89 -42.77
N GLU A 394 -3.18 1.72 -43.52
CA GLU A 394 -4.21 0.71 -43.24
C GLU A 394 -3.64 -0.72 -43.26
N ALA A 395 -2.70 -1.03 -44.16
CA ALA A 395 -2.03 -2.32 -44.24
C ALA A 395 -1.14 -2.66 -43.01
N LEU A 396 -0.80 -1.67 -42.18
CA LEU A 396 -0.13 -1.91 -40.89
C LEU A 396 -1.09 -2.53 -39.87
N PHE A 397 -2.38 -2.22 -39.97
CA PHE A 397 -3.40 -2.58 -39.00
C PHE A 397 -4.25 -3.77 -39.45
N PHE A 398 -4.65 -3.81 -40.71
CA PHE A 398 -5.59 -4.80 -41.25
C PHE A 398 -4.88 -5.73 -42.22
N ARG A 399 -5.02 -7.04 -42.01
CA ARG A 399 -4.49 -8.09 -42.89
C ARG A 399 -5.56 -9.12 -43.19
N THR A 400 -5.51 -9.72 -44.37
CA THR A 400 -6.37 -10.87 -44.70
C THR A 400 -5.60 -12.16 -44.42
N GLN A 401 -6.15 -13.01 -43.55
CA GLN A 401 -5.64 -14.35 -43.27
C GLN A 401 -6.78 -15.35 -43.43
N TYR A 402 -6.58 -16.38 -44.26
CA TYR A 402 -7.60 -17.39 -44.56
C TYR A 402 -8.95 -16.78 -45.00
N ASP A 403 -8.91 -15.78 -45.88
CA ASP A 403 -10.07 -15.01 -46.37
C ASP A 403 -10.85 -14.24 -45.29
N ILE A 404 -10.31 -14.15 -44.08
CA ILE A 404 -10.85 -13.35 -42.97
C ILE A 404 -9.95 -12.13 -42.77
N GLU A 405 -10.56 -10.95 -42.70
CA GLU A 405 -9.85 -9.74 -42.33
C GLU A 405 -9.62 -9.71 -40.81
N VAL A 406 -8.37 -9.51 -40.38
CA VAL A 406 -7.96 -9.52 -38.98
C VAL A 406 -7.11 -8.29 -38.66
N VAL A 407 -7.16 -7.86 -37.39
CA VAL A 407 -6.31 -6.77 -36.88
C VAL A 407 -4.98 -7.31 -36.37
N VAL A 408 -3.88 -6.64 -36.71
CA VAL A 408 -2.53 -6.96 -36.22
C VAL A 408 -2.43 -6.70 -34.70
N PRO A 409 -2.21 -7.73 -33.85
CA PRO A 409 -2.30 -7.58 -32.39
C PRO A 409 -1.37 -6.52 -31.79
N THR A 410 -0.13 -6.42 -32.28
CA THR A 410 0.86 -5.45 -31.80
C THR A 410 0.48 -4.00 -32.10
N MET A 411 -0.41 -3.78 -33.08
CA MET A 411 -0.86 -2.45 -33.50
C MET A 411 -2.20 -2.05 -32.89
N ARG A 412 -2.93 -2.95 -32.20
CA ARG A 412 -4.22 -2.66 -31.56
C ARG A 412 -4.19 -1.43 -30.64
N PRO A 413 -3.18 -1.24 -29.76
CA PRO A 413 -3.15 -0.06 -28.88
C PRO A 413 -3.06 1.27 -29.64
N ILE A 414 -2.28 1.31 -30.72
CA ILE A 414 -2.17 2.49 -31.59
C ILE A 414 -3.47 2.71 -32.37
N LEU A 415 -4.09 1.62 -32.83
CA LEU A 415 -5.35 1.65 -33.56
C LEU A 415 -6.50 2.21 -32.71
N SER A 416 -6.53 1.93 -31.41
CA SER A 416 -7.55 2.47 -30.48
C SER A 416 -7.57 4.01 -30.46
N TRP A 417 -6.39 4.65 -30.48
CA TRP A 417 -6.27 6.10 -30.60
C TRP A 417 -6.62 6.60 -32.01
N LEU A 418 -6.14 5.90 -33.04
CA LEU A 418 -6.34 6.31 -34.43
C LEU A 418 -7.81 6.22 -34.86
N ALA A 419 -8.56 5.24 -34.33
CA ALA A 419 -9.99 5.08 -34.58
C ALA A 419 -10.81 6.28 -34.09
N ALA A 420 -10.42 6.92 -32.99
CA ALA A 420 -11.06 8.15 -32.51
C ALA A 420 -10.70 9.38 -33.38
N MET A 421 -9.66 9.28 -34.21
CA MET A 421 -9.06 10.38 -34.95
C MET A 421 -9.39 10.40 -36.45
N ASP A 422 -9.78 9.27 -37.05
CA ASP A 422 -10.14 9.15 -38.48
C ASP A 422 -11.43 8.31 -38.67
N PRO A 423 -12.48 8.89 -39.30
CA PRO A 423 -13.76 8.20 -39.49
C PRO A 423 -13.74 6.93 -40.36
N ARG A 424 -12.88 6.81 -41.38
CA ARG A 424 -12.88 5.58 -42.21
C ARG A 424 -12.08 4.46 -41.56
N ILE A 425 -11.05 4.78 -40.77
CA ILE A 425 -10.39 3.80 -39.90
C ILE A 425 -11.41 3.28 -38.89
N LEU A 426 -12.18 4.16 -38.25
CA LEU A 426 -13.25 3.77 -37.32
C LEU A 426 -14.25 2.81 -37.98
N GLU A 427 -14.74 3.13 -39.18
CA GLU A 427 -15.69 2.26 -39.89
C GLU A 427 -15.11 0.87 -40.17
N ARG A 428 -13.83 0.78 -40.52
CA ARG A 428 -13.16 -0.50 -40.73
C ARG A 428 -12.94 -1.26 -39.42
N VAL A 429 -12.59 -0.58 -38.33
CA VAL A 429 -12.49 -1.18 -36.98
C VAL A 429 -13.83 -1.76 -36.57
N ARG A 430 -14.93 -1.02 -36.73
CA ARG A 430 -16.29 -1.47 -36.39
C ARG A 430 -16.72 -2.74 -37.11
N ARG A 431 -16.27 -2.94 -38.35
CA ARG A 431 -16.58 -4.14 -39.13
C ARG A 431 -15.75 -5.36 -38.72
N VAL A 432 -14.50 -5.13 -38.32
CA VAL A 432 -13.50 -6.20 -38.15
C VAL A 432 -13.29 -6.59 -36.69
N ALA A 433 -13.21 -5.62 -35.79
CA ALA A 433 -12.91 -5.78 -34.38
C ALA A 433 -13.43 -4.56 -33.57
N PRO A 434 -14.75 -4.43 -33.36
CA PRO A 434 -15.33 -3.28 -32.65
C PRO A 434 -14.87 -3.17 -31.19
N GLU A 435 -14.42 -4.27 -30.57
CA GLU A 435 -13.95 -4.30 -29.19
C GLU A 435 -12.72 -3.42 -28.93
N ILE A 436 -11.95 -3.07 -29.98
CA ILE A 436 -10.76 -2.20 -29.89
C ILE A 436 -11.10 -0.81 -29.35
N VAL A 437 -12.32 -0.32 -29.55
CA VAL A 437 -12.78 0.99 -29.05
C VAL A 437 -12.89 1.00 -27.52
N PHE A 438 -13.00 -0.18 -26.89
CA PHE A 438 -13.05 -0.32 -25.42
C PHE A 438 -11.66 -0.54 -24.79
N GLU A 439 -10.66 -0.96 -25.59
CA GLU A 439 -9.31 -1.30 -25.12
C GLU A 439 -8.45 -0.07 -24.79
N GLY A 440 -8.73 1.09 -25.41
CA GLY A 440 -7.91 2.29 -25.25
C GLY A 440 -8.45 3.48 -26.06
N GLY A 441 -7.62 4.50 -26.23
CA GLY A 441 -8.02 5.70 -26.95
C GLY A 441 -8.85 6.68 -26.11
N ASP A 442 -9.67 7.47 -26.79
CA ASP A 442 -10.65 8.34 -26.18
C ASP A 442 -12.01 8.21 -26.88
N PRO A 443 -12.88 7.27 -26.44
CA PRO A 443 -14.21 7.08 -27.01
C PRO A 443 -15.10 8.31 -26.90
N SER A 444 -14.82 9.24 -25.97
CA SER A 444 -15.63 10.45 -25.78
C SER A 444 -15.55 11.42 -26.98
N LEU A 445 -14.52 11.29 -27.83
CA LEU A 445 -14.41 12.04 -29.08
C LEU A 445 -15.37 11.55 -30.17
N LEU A 446 -15.96 10.36 -30.01
CA LEU A 446 -16.91 9.80 -30.96
C LEU A 446 -18.30 10.41 -30.78
N SER A 447 -18.98 10.67 -31.90
CA SER A 447 -20.37 11.16 -31.88
C SER A 447 -21.30 10.16 -31.17
N LYS A 448 -22.32 10.67 -30.47
CA LYS A 448 -23.32 9.84 -29.76
C LYS A 448 -23.93 8.73 -30.63
N PRO A 449 -24.36 8.97 -31.89
CA PRO A 449 -24.92 7.90 -32.73
C PRO A 449 -23.96 6.75 -32.97
N VAL A 450 -22.69 7.06 -33.24
CA VAL A 450 -21.65 6.04 -33.46
C VAL A 450 -21.38 5.24 -32.19
N ARG A 451 -21.36 5.89 -31.02
CA ARG A 451 -21.21 5.19 -29.73
C ARG A 451 -22.37 4.25 -29.43
N ILE A 452 -23.61 4.65 -29.74
CA ILE A 452 -24.80 3.79 -29.62
C ILE A 452 -24.65 2.54 -30.50
N GLU A 453 -24.27 2.71 -31.76
CA GLU A 453 -24.11 1.58 -32.69
C GLU A 453 -23.01 0.61 -32.23
N ILE A 454 -21.87 1.13 -31.74
CA ILE A 454 -20.78 0.31 -31.19
C ILE A 454 -21.24 -0.45 -29.93
N LEU A 455 -22.00 0.20 -29.05
CA LEU A 455 -22.53 -0.45 -27.85
C LEU A 455 -23.46 -1.61 -28.21
N ARG A 456 -24.37 -1.43 -29.17
CA ARG A 456 -25.25 -2.50 -29.67
C ARG A 456 -24.45 -3.68 -30.24
N GLN A 457 -23.41 -3.40 -31.02
CA GLN A 457 -22.53 -4.44 -31.57
C GLN A 457 -21.82 -5.21 -30.45
N ALA A 458 -21.28 -4.51 -29.46
CA ALA A 458 -20.64 -5.14 -28.31
C ALA A 458 -21.61 -6.01 -27.50
N CYS A 459 -22.85 -5.56 -27.28
CA CYS A 459 -23.88 -6.37 -26.62
C CYS A 459 -24.23 -7.63 -27.42
N ALA A 460 -24.37 -7.51 -28.75
CA ALA A 460 -24.63 -8.66 -29.62
C ALA A 460 -23.47 -9.68 -29.61
N GLU A 461 -22.22 -9.20 -29.57
CA GLU A 461 -21.04 -10.07 -29.45
C GLU A 461 -20.96 -10.75 -28.07
N LEU A 462 -21.28 -10.03 -26.99
CA LEU A 462 -21.31 -10.59 -25.63
C LEU A 462 -22.42 -11.62 -25.43
N ALA A 463 -23.55 -11.48 -26.13
CA ALA A 463 -24.62 -12.47 -26.16
C ALA A 463 -24.27 -13.71 -27.01
N SER A 464 -23.18 -13.67 -27.77
CA SER A 464 -22.72 -14.80 -28.59
C SER A 464 -21.62 -15.60 -27.87
N ASP A 465 -21.50 -16.90 -28.18
CA ASP A 465 -20.39 -17.75 -27.73
C ASP A 465 -18.99 -17.28 -28.22
N SER A 466 -18.94 -16.26 -29.09
CA SER A 466 -17.72 -15.65 -29.62
C SER A 466 -17.25 -14.41 -28.84
N ALA A 467 -17.79 -14.16 -27.64
CA ALA A 467 -17.44 -13.00 -26.82
C ALA A 467 -15.91 -12.81 -26.68
N SER A 468 -15.43 -11.63 -27.11
CA SER A 468 -14.03 -11.26 -26.93
C SER A 468 -13.73 -11.03 -25.46
N ARG A 469 -12.60 -11.58 -24.97
CA ARG A 469 -12.13 -11.35 -23.59
C ARG A 469 -11.96 -9.85 -23.27
N SER A 470 -11.74 -9.00 -24.28
CA SER A 470 -11.57 -7.56 -24.10
C SER A 470 -12.81 -6.84 -23.56
N LEU A 471 -14.02 -7.40 -23.75
CA LEU A 471 -15.28 -6.81 -23.28
C LEU A 471 -15.69 -7.28 -21.88
N SER A 472 -14.96 -8.24 -21.30
CA SER A 472 -15.25 -8.82 -19.98
C SER A 472 -14.58 -8.11 -18.80
N ASP A 473 -13.97 -6.93 -19.03
CA ASP A 473 -13.25 -6.17 -18.01
C ASP A 473 -13.97 -4.88 -17.62
N VAL A 474 -13.93 -4.55 -16.32
CA VAL A 474 -14.49 -3.33 -15.74
C VAL A 474 -13.84 -2.07 -16.34
N THR A 475 -12.55 -2.14 -16.71
CA THR A 475 -11.85 -0.99 -17.32
C THR A 475 -12.43 -0.62 -18.67
N SER A 476 -12.81 -1.62 -19.48
CA SER A 476 -13.46 -1.45 -20.77
C SER A 476 -14.81 -0.73 -20.64
N ALA A 477 -15.64 -1.17 -19.68
CA ALA A 477 -16.92 -0.52 -19.38
C ALA A 477 -16.72 0.94 -18.92
N ARG A 478 -15.77 1.19 -18.01
CA ARG A 478 -15.46 2.54 -17.50
C ARG A 478 -15.06 3.52 -18.61
N ARG A 479 -14.21 3.11 -19.57
CA ARG A 479 -13.73 4.00 -20.65
C ARG A 479 -14.84 4.48 -21.58
N PHE A 480 -15.84 3.64 -21.80
CA PHE A 480 -16.93 3.91 -22.75
C PHE A 480 -18.17 4.52 -22.09
N ALA A 481 -18.32 4.35 -20.77
CA ALA A 481 -19.48 4.84 -20.03
C ALA A 481 -19.62 6.37 -20.10
N SER A 482 -20.83 6.83 -20.42
CA SER A 482 -21.16 8.24 -20.52
C SER A 482 -22.65 8.47 -20.21
N PRO A 483 -23.02 9.53 -19.46
CA PRO A 483 -24.42 9.80 -19.08
C PRO A 483 -25.37 9.93 -20.28
N ASP A 484 -24.89 10.41 -21.43
CA ASP A 484 -25.70 10.60 -22.63
C ASP A 484 -26.18 9.29 -23.29
N LEU A 485 -25.67 8.13 -22.84
CA LEU A 485 -26.08 6.80 -23.30
C LEU A 485 -27.20 6.17 -22.45
N ALA A 486 -27.74 6.86 -21.44
CA ALA A 486 -28.71 6.31 -20.49
C ALA A 486 -29.93 5.64 -21.16
N GLU A 487 -30.58 6.32 -22.11
CA GLU A 487 -31.76 5.78 -22.82
C GLU A 487 -31.45 4.47 -23.53
N GLU A 488 -30.29 4.38 -24.17
CA GLU A 488 -29.86 3.21 -24.92
C GLU A 488 -29.48 2.05 -23.99
N ILE A 489 -28.76 2.35 -22.90
CA ILE A 489 -28.40 1.34 -21.89
C ILE A 489 -29.67 0.74 -21.27
N ASN A 490 -30.68 1.57 -20.96
CA ASN A 490 -31.97 1.07 -20.46
C ASN A 490 -32.68 0.16 -21.46
N ALA A 491 -32.68 0.52 -22.76
CA ALA A 491 -33.26 -0.30 -23.80
C ALA A 491 -32.55 -1.66 -23.93
N LEU A 492 -31.21 -1.66 -23.91
CA LEU A 492 -30.40 -2.87 -24.01
C LEU A 492 -30.51 -3.77 -22.77
N LEU A 493 -30.60 -3.19 -21.58
CA LEU A 493 -30.87 -3.93 -20.34
C LEU A 493 -32.23 -4.64 -20.38
N GLU A 494 -33.23 -4.07 -21.07
CA GLU A 494 -34.53 -4.69 -21.25
C GLU A 494 -34.50 -5.77 -22.34
N GLU A 495 -33.82 -5.51 -23.46
CA GLU A 495 -33.66 -6.45 -24.58
C GLU A 495 -32.91 -7.71 -24.18
N TYR A 496 -31.79 -7.56 -23.46
CA TYR A 496 -30.90 -8.65 -23.06
C TYR A 496 -31.11 -9.09 -21.61
N ARG A 497 -32.32 -8.94 -21.06
CA ARG A 497 -32.60 -9.19 -19.63
C ARG A 497 -32.11 -10.56 -19.13
N ASP A 498 -32.23 -11.59 -19.97
CA ASP A 498 -31.88 -12.97 -19.61
C ASP A 498 -30.41 -13.31 -19.87
N GLU A 499 -29.65 -12.43 -20.53
CA GLU A 499 -28.23 -12.60 -20.83
C GLU A 499 -27.34 -12.00 -19.72
N GLU A 500 -26.82 -12.86 -18.85
CA GLU A 500 -26.07 -12.44 -17.66
C GLU A 500 -24.83 -11.60 -17.99
N THR A 501 -24.05 -11.99 -19.00
CA THR A 501 -22.82 -11.29 -19.38
C THR A 501 -23.10 -9.87 -19.86
N VAL A 502 -24.17 -9.68 -20.66
CA VAL A 502 -24.55 -8.38 -21.22
C VAL A 502 -25.09 -7.47 -20.13
N THR A 503 -25.99 -7.98 -19.30
CA THR A 503 -26.60 -7.21 -18.20
C THR A 503 -25.57 -6.80 -17.15
N TRP A 504 -24.64 -7.71 -16.79
CA TRP A 504 -23.49 -7.37 -15.97
C TRP A 504 -22.66 -6.23 -16.58
N PHE A 505 -22.26 -6.35 -17.85
CA PHE A 505 -21.44 -5.33 -18.52
C PHE A 505 -22.11 -3.95 -18.53
N LEU A 506 -23.40 -3.91 -18.87
CA LEU A 506 -24.19 -2.67 -18.89
C LEU A 506 -24.34 -2.06 -17.49
N LEU A 507 -24.58 -2.87 -16.45
CA LEU A 507 -24.67 -2.37 -15.07
C LEU A 507 -23.31 -1.88 -14.55
N VAL A 508 -22.21 -2.51 -14.95
CA VAL A 508 -20.85 -2.00 -14.68
C VAL A 508 -20.65 -0.65 -15.38
N MET A 509 -21.15 -0.45 -16.60
CA MET A 509 -21.11 0.88 -17.25
C MET A 509 -21.92 1.92 -16.47
N VAL A 510 -23.12 1.56 -15.98
CA VAL A 510 -23.94 2.46 -15.14
C VAL A 510 -23.19 2.83 -13.87
N TRP A 511 -22.57 1.84 -13.21
CA TRP A 511 -21.77 2.03 -12.01
C TRP A 511 -20.56 2.94 -12.23
N GLN A 512 -19.72 2.63 -13.23
CA GLN A 512 -18.47 3.35 -13.48
C GLN A 512 -18.70 4.73 -14.12
N GLY A 513 -19.80 4.90 -14.85
CA GLY A 513 -20.18 6.15 -15.52
C GLY A 513 -21.15 7.05 -14.75
N GLU A 514 -21.64 6.61 -13.58
CA GLU A 514 -22.67 7.31 -12.79
C GLU A 514 -23.86 7.78 -13.63
N ILE A 515 -24.42 6.85 -14.41
CA ILE A 515 -25.48 7.13 -15.36
C ILE A 515 -26.83 7.18 -14.62
N ASP A 516 -27.16 8.36 -14.09
CA ASP A 516 -28.36 8.65 -13.30
C ASP A 516 -29.68 8.22 -13.98
N GLY A 517 -29.78 8.38 -15.30
CA GLY A 517 -30.95 7.94 -16.09
C GLY A 517 -31.22 6.44 -16.07
N CYS A 518 -30.31 5.61 -15.53
CA CYS A 518 -30.47 4.16 -15.40
C CYS A 518 -30.87 3.70 -13.99
N LEU A 519 -31.12 4.61 -13.03
CA LEU A 519 -31.43 4.27 -11.64
C LEU A 519 -32.57 3.24 -11.53
N ALA A 520 -33.71 3.49 -12.18
CA ALA A 520 -34.88 2.62 -12.10
C ALA A 520 -34.59 1.19 -12.62
N GLN A 521 -33.81 1.07 -13.69
CA GLN A 521 -33.46 -0.24 -14.26
C GLN A 521 -32.45 -0.96 -13.37
N ALA A 522 -31.46 -0.26 -12.82
CA ALA A 522 -30.53 -0.82 -11.84
C ALA A 522 -31.27 -1.36 -10.60
N THR A 523 -32.27 -0.64 -10.09
CA THR A 523 -33.13 -1.09 -8.98
C THR A 523 -33.86 -2.37 -9.32
N LYS A 524 -34.38 -2.50 -10.55
CA LYS A 524 -35.07 -3.70 -11.00
C LYS A 524 -34.14 -4.92 -11.03
N PHE A 525 -32.95 -4.80 -11.60
CA PHE A 525 -31.97 -5.89 -11.63
C PHE A 525 -31.47 -6.26 -10.23
N ALA A 526 -31.27 -5.28 -9.34
CA ALA A 526 -30.91 -5.54 -7.95
C ALA A 526 -31.98 -6.37 -7.19
N ARG A 527 -33.25 -6.26 -7.58
CA ARG A 527 -34.39 -7.00 -6.99
C ARG A 527 -34.65 -8.36 -7.61
N GLU A 528 -34.51 -8.47 -8.93
CA GLU A 528 -35.04 -9.61 -9.69
C GLU A 528 -33.95 -10.55 -10.20
N SER A 529 -32.71 -10.06 -10.35
CA SER A 529 -31.63 -10.85 -10.93
C SER A 529 -31.23 -12.02 -10.04
N ARG A 530 -31.11 -13.20 -10.65
CA ARG A 530 -30.58 -14.42 -10.00
C ARG A 530 -29.07 -14.58 -10.21
N SER A 531 -28.52 -13.89 -11.20
CA SER A 531 -27.09 -13.92 -11.50
C SER A 531 -26.31 -13.17 -10.43
N LYS A 532 -25.32 -13.84 -9.85
CA LYS A 532 -24.52 -13.29 -8.75
C LYS A 532 -23.83 -11.99 -9.15
N ASP A 533 -23.15 -11.99 -10.28
CA ASP A 533 -22.33 -10.85 -10.72
C ASP A 533 -23.19 -9.69 -11.21
N THR A 534 -24.25 -9.97 -11.95
CA THR A 534 -25.22 -8.94 -12.41
C THR A 534 -25.85 -8.23 -11.23
N ARG A 535 -26.26 -8.98 -10.19
CA ARG A 535 -26.89 -8.40 -9.00
C ARG A 535 -25.90 -7.56 -8.19
N LEU A 536 -24.65 -8.01 -8.06
CA LEU A 536 -23.57 -7.22 -7.45
C LEU A 536 -23.33 -5.91 -8.20
N ALA A 537 -23.20 -5.97 -9.53
CA ALA A 537 -23.03 -4.78 -10.36
C ALA A 537 -24.20 -3.80 -10.19
N ALA A 538 -25.43 -4.30 -10.04
CA ALA A 538 -26.60 -3.46 -9.74
C ALA A 538 -26.50 -2.78 -8.37
N PHE A 539 -26.08 -3.48 -7.31
CA PHE A 539 -25.87 -2.86 -5.99
C PHE A 539 -24.80 -1.77 -6.04
N SER A 540 -23.66 -2.04 -6.67
CA SER A 540 -22.58 -1.05 -6.82
C SER A 540 -23.03 0.16 -7.66
N ALA A 541 -23.83 -0.07 -8.71
CA ALA A 541 -24.44 1.00 -9.49
C ALA A 541 -25.33 1.90 -8.64
N LEU A 542 -26.24 1.33 -7.84
CA LEU A 542 -27.12 2.10 -6.96
C LEU A 542 -26.32 2.89 -5.91
N GLY A 543 -25.25 2.31 -5.38
CA GLY A 543 -24.32 3.00 -4.46
C GLY A 543 -23.69 4.23 -5.11
N ALA A 544 -23.20 4.12 -6.34
CA ALA A 544 -22.60 5.24 -7.07
C ALA A 544 -23.62 6.30 -7.50
N LEU A 545 -24.87 5.90 -7.79
CA LEU A 545 -25.96 6.82 -8.13
C LEU A 545 -26.58 7.52 -6.92
N ASN A 546 -26.07 7.29 -5.69
CA ASN A 546 -26.66 7.77 -4.44
C ASN A 546 -28.12 7.35 -4.25
N GLY A 547 -28.50 6.16 -4.75
CA GLY A 547 -29.83 5.56 -4.61
C GLY A 547 -30.10 5.04 -3.20
N THR A 548 -30.05 5.93 -2.21
CA THR A 548 -30.15 5.58 -0.78
C THR A 548 -31.49 4.96 -0.40
N LEU A 549 -32.58 5.47 -0.97
CA LEU A 549 -33.93 4.94 -0.76
C LEU A 549 -34.08 3.57 -1.42
N GLU A 550 -33.60 3.43 -2.65
CA GLU A 550 -33.65 2.18 -3.41
C GLU A 550 -32.82 1.09 -2.74
N LEU A 551 -31.63 1.43 -2.24
CA LEU A 551 -30.78 0.51 -1.47
C LEU A 551 -31.41 0.12 -0.14
N ALA A 552 -32.09 1.03 0.56
CA ALA A 552 -32.83 0.69 1.78
C ALA A 552 -33.95 -0.32 1.48
N GLU A 553 -34.74 -0.09 0.42
CA GLU A 553 -35.79 -1.03 0.00
C GLU A 553 -35.22 -2.40 -0.42
N ILE A 554 -34.05 -2.42 -1.06
CA ILE A 554 -33.36 -3.66 -1.44
C ILE A 554 -32.86 -4.41 -0.21
N ARG A 555 -32.30 -3.70 0.77
CA ARG A 555 -31.81 -4.27 2.03
C ARG A 555 -32.95 -4.92 2.82
N ASP A 556 -34.10 -4.27 2.93
CA ASP A 556 -35.27 -4.83 3.61
C ASP A 556 -35.75 -6.10 2.90
N ARG A 557 -35.89 -6.05 1.57
CA ARG A 557 -36.30 -7.21 0.78
C ARG A 557 -35.29 -8.35 0.82
N PHE A 558 -33.99 -8.04 0.86
CA PHE A 558 -32.93 -9.05 0.93
C PHE A 558 -33.06 -9.94 2.16
N LEU A 559 -33.50 -9.39 3.29
CA LEU A 559 -33.78 -10.16 4.51
C LEU A 559 -34.98 -11.11 4.36
N GLU A 560 -35.94 -10.79 3.49
CA GLU A 560 -37.16 -11.56 3.25
C GLU A 560 -36.98 -12.67 2.19
N GLU A 561 -35.93 -12.60 1.37
CA GLU A 561 -35.75 -13.50 0.21
C GLU A 561 -35.41 -14.93 0.61
N THR A 562 -34.43 -15.09 1.49
CA THR A 562 -33.94 -16.42 1.90
C THR A 562 -33.59 -16.46 3.39
N PRO A 563 -33.76 -17.60 4.05
CA PRO A 563 -33.37 -17.76 5.46
C PRO A 563 -31.85 -17.73 5.66
N GLU A 564 -31.08 -18.07 4.63
CA GLU A 564 -29.62 -17.97 4.62
C GLU A 564 -29.16 -17.01 3.53
N LEU A 565 -28.43 -15.96 3.92
CA LEU A 565 -28.01 -14.86 3.06
C LEU A 565 -26.62 -15.12 2.48
N ASP A 566 -26.47 -14.83 1.19
CA ASP A 566 -25.18 -14.91 0.52
C ASP A 566 -24.21 -13.86 1.06
N ARG A 567 -23.02 -14.31 1.49
CA ARG A 567 -22.01 -13.44 2.12
C ARG A 567 -21.46 -12.39 1.15
N THR A 568 -21.39 -12.70 -0.15
CA THR A 568 -20.88 -11.75 -1.15
C THR A 568 -21.87 -10.63 -1.38
N TRP A 569 -23.17 -10.94 -1.53
CA TRP A 569 -24.21 -9.91 -1.63
C TRP A 569 -24.32 -9.07 -0.35
N LEU A 570 -24.24 -9.73 0.81
CA LEU A 570 -24.24 -9.03 2.09
C LEU A 570 -23.06 -8.06 2.20
N THR A 571 -21.86 -8.46 1.77
CA THR A 571 -20.66 -7.60 1.78
C THR A 571 -20.91 -6.28 1.05
N GLU A 572 -21.52 -6.33 -0.14
CA GLU A 572 -21.79 -5.12 -0.94
C GLU A 572 -22.89 -4.25 -0.29
N LEU A 573 -23.95 -4.86 0.26
CA LEU A 573 -25.07 -4.14 0.88
C LEU A 573 -24.73 -3.48 2.22
N VAL A 574 -23.75 -4.03 2.95
CA VAL A 574 -23.19 -3.38 4.15
C VAL A 574 -22.49 -2.07 3.76
N GLY A 575 -21.87 -2.03 2.58
CA GLY A 575 -21.31 -0.80 2.01
C GLY A 575 -22.37 0.31 1.92
N GLY A 576 -22.11 1.44 2.55
CA GLY A 576 -23.00 2.61 2.50
C GLY A 576 -24.23 2.53 3.40
N LEU A 577 -24.24 1.67 4.44
CA LEU A 577 -25.21 1.80 5.52
C LEU A 577 -25.00 3.13 6.27
N PRO A 578 -26.05 3.94 6.50
CA PRO A 578 -25.95 5.14 7.33
C PRO A 578 -25.71 4.77 8.80
N ALA A 579 -25.00 5.62 9.54
CA ALA A 579 -24.75 5.43 10.97
C ALA A 579 -25.99 5.82 11.79
N ASP A 580 -26.98 4.93 11.84
CA ASP A 580 -28.20 5.08 12.64
C ASP A 580 -28.64 3.74 13.28
N GLU A 581 -29.63 3.81 14.18
CA GLU A 581 -30.14 2.62 14.89
C GLU A 581 -30.82 1.61 13.96
N SER A 582 -31.38 2.05 12.83
CA SER A 582 -32.05 1.14 11.88
C SER A 582 -31.02 0.27 11.16
N SER A 583 -29.88 0.84 10.79
CA SER A 583 -28.74 0.13 10.23
C SER A 583 -28.12 -0.87 11.20
N VAL A 584 -28.04 -0.53 12.50
CA VAL A 584 -27.59 -1.48 13.53
C VAL A 584 -28.50 -2.71 13.58
N ARG A 585 -29.83 -2.50 13.64
CA ARG A 585 -30.80 -3.60 13.70
C ARG A 585 -30.74 -4.46 12.43
N TRP A 586 -30.72 -3.82 11.26
CA TRP A 586 -30.61 -4.51 9.98
C TRP A 586 -29.31 -5.33 9.90
N LEU A 587 -28.18 -4.76 10.32
CA LEU A 587 -26.88 -5.44 10.28
C LEU A 587 -26.86 -6.69 11.16
N LEU A 588 -27.41 -6.61 12.37
CA LEU A 588 -27.49 -7.75 13.28
C LEU A 588 -28.39 -8.87 12.72
N GLU A 589 -29.55 -8.52 12.17
CA GLU A 589 -30.45 -9.50 11.53
C GLU A 589 -29.81 -10.15 10.29
N ALA A 590 -29.11 -9.35 9.47
CA ALA A 590 -28.42 -9.84 8.28
C ALA A 590 -27.24 -10.78 8.64
N VAL A 591 -26.46 -10.42 9.67
CA VAL A 591 -25.32 -11.20 10.15
C VAL A 591 -25.78 -12.52 10.78
N GLU A 592 -26.90 -12.53 11.52
CA GLU A 592 -27.51 -13.75 12.05
C GLU A 592 -27.86 -14.75 10.92
N ARG A 593 -28.42 -14.23 9.82
CA ARG A 593 -28.82 -15.02 8.65
C ARG A 593 -27.70 -15.27 7.64
N ALA A 594 -26.48 -14.76 7.86
CA ALA A 594 -25.37 -14.98 6.94
C ALA A 594 -25.02 -16.47 6.82
N LYS A 595 -24.79 -16.95 5.58
CA LYS A 595 -24.29 -18.31 5.35
C LYS A 595 -22.98 -18.56 6.13
N PRO A 596 -22.69 -19.81 6.53
CA PRO A 596 -21.41 -20.16 7.13
C PRO A 596 -20.23 -19.80 6.24
N GLU A 597 -19.09 -19.48 6.85
CA GLU A 597 -17.85 -19.22 6.11
C GLU A 597 -17.39 -20.48 5.37
N GLU A 598 -17.26 -20.38 4.05
CA GLU A 598 -16.64 -21.43 3.24
C GLU A 598 -15.12 -21.29 3.28
N ARG A 599 -14.44 -22.27 3.87
CA ARG A 599 -12.97 -22.26 4.08
C ARG A 599 -12.14 -22.09 2.80
N ASP A 600 -12.74 -22.38 1.64
CA ASP A 600 -12.06 -22.38 0.33
C ASP A 600 -12.40 -21.16 -0.56
N TYR A 601 -13.25 -20.22 -0.08
CA TYR A 601 -13.65 -19.03 -0.86
C TYR A 601 -13.17 -17.73 -0.21
N PRO A 602 -12.69 -16.73 -0.98
CA PRO A 602 -12.34 -15.42 -0.44
C PRO A 602 -13.59 -14.71 0.09
N ASP A 603 -13.66 -14.56 1.41
CA ASP A 603 -14.73 -13.84 2.09
C ASP A 603 -14.25 -12.46 2.60
N ASN A 604 -14.90 -11.41 2.11
CA ASN A 604 -14.58 -10.02 2.46
C ASN A 604 -15.53 -9.43 3.50
N LEU A 605 -16.56 -10.17 3.94
CA LEU A 605 -17.58 -9.65 4.85
C LEU A 605 -16.98 -9.16 6.16
N THR A 606 -16.11 -9.97 6.78
CA THR A 606 -15.37 -9.63 8.00
C THR A 606 -14.64 -8.29 7.87
N ARG A 607 -13.97 -8.06 6.74
CA ARG A 607 -13.21 -6.83 6.48
C ARG A 607 -14.13 -5.61 6.34
N VAL A 608 -15.22 -5.75 5.58
CA VAL A 608 -16.17 -4.65 5.36
C VAL A 608 -16.90 -4.28 6.64
N LEU A 609 -17.27 -5.26 7.46
CA LEU A 609 -17.85 -5.01 8.79
C LEU A 609 -16.90 -4.17 9.65
N VAL A 610 -15.60 -4.53 9.68
CA VAL A 610 -14.60 -3.76 10.44
C VAL A 610 -14.46 -2.34 9.87
N SER A 611 -14.19 -2.20 8.58
CA SER A 611 -13.92 -0.87 7.99
C SER A 611 -15.13 0.06 8.11
N HIS A 612 -16.34 -0.45 7.92
CA HIS A 612 -17.55 0.38 7.89
C HIS A 612 -18.03 0.77 9.29
N THR A 613 -17.92 -0.13 10.27
CA THR A 613 -18.36 0.17 11.64
C THR A 613 -17.40 1.09 12.38
N LEU A 614 -16.10 1.13 12.03
CA LEU A 614 -15.14 2.05 12.65
C LEU A 614 -15.48 3.54 12.46
N GLU A 615 -16.32 3.88 11.48
CA GLU A 615 -16.77 5.26 11.25
C GLU A 615 -18.00 5.65 12.09
N TRP A 616 -18.61 4.71 12.83
CA TRP A 616 -19.88 4.94 13.54
C TRP A 616 -19.69 5.54 14.94
N PRO A 617 -20.68 6.31 15.46
CA PRO A 617 -20.67 6.82 16.83
C PRO A 617 -20.61 5.70 17.89
N SER A 618 -19.95 5.98 19.02
CA SER A 618 -19.78 5.04 20.13
C SER A 618 -21.09 4.48 20.71
N ALA A 619 -22.18 5.25 20.64
CA ALA A 619 -23.51 4.76 21.04
C ALA A 619 -23.95 3.57 20.18
N LEU A 620 -23.89 3.67 18.85
CA LEU A 620 -24.30 2.58 17.96
C LEU A 620 -23.37 1.37 18.06
N LEU A 621 -22.08 1.61 18.24
CA LEU A 621 -21.09 0.54 18.40
C LEU A 621 -21.34 -0.31 19.65
N GLY A 622 -21.80 0.29 20.75
CA GLY A 622 -22.14 -0.48 21.94
C GLY A 622 -23.35 -1.42 21.72
N GLU A 623 -24.35 -1.00 20.94
CA GLU A 623 -25.47 -1.88 20.56
C GLU A 623 -25.00 -3.04 19.66
N LEU A 624 -24.08 -2.76 18.73
CA LEU A 624 -23.46 -3.80 17.92
C LEU A 624 -22.67 -4.80 18.76
N VAL A 625 -21.94 -4.34 19.79
CA VAL A 625 -21.22 -5.22 20.72
C VAL A 625 -22.18 -6.18 21.44
N SER A 626 -23.28 -5.67 22.01
CA SER A 626 -24.31 -6.52 22.64
C SER A 626 -24.94 -7.51 21.67
N GLY A 627 -25.23 -7.07 20.43
CA GLY A 627 -25.76 -7.94 19.38
C GLY A 627 -24.78 -9.05 18.97
N TYR A 628 -23.51 -8.71 18.74
CA TYR A 628 -22.47 -9.70 18.43
C TYR A 628 -22.25 -10.68 19.57
N TYR A 629 -22.25 -10.22 20.83
CA TYR A 629 -22.16 -11.11 21.99
C TYR A 629 -23.34 -12.10 22.04
N THR A 630 -24.55 -11.65 21.75
CA THR A 630 -25.75 -12.51 21.69
C THR A 630 -25.59 -13.60 20.61
N LEU A 631 -25.11 -13.24 19.42
CA LEU A 631 -24.86 -14.21 18.34
C LEU A 631 -23.75 -15.19 18.72
N LEU A 632 -22.63 -14.69 19.26
CA LEU A 632 -21.50 -15.52 19.68
C LEU A 632 -21.84 -16.50 20.81
N THR A 633 -22.90 -16.26 21.57
CA THR A 633 -23.39 -17.17 22.63
C THR A 633 -24.57 -18.04 22.20
N THR A 634 -25.03 -17.93 20.94
CA THR A 634 -26.16 -18.71 20.42
C THR A 634 -25.75 -20.15 20.09
N PRO A 635 -26.50 -21.18 20.55
CA PRO A 635 -26.21 -22.58 20.22
C PRO A 635 -26.21 -22.88 18.70
N PRO A 636 -25.40 -23.83 18.20
CA PRO A 636 -24.58 -24.80 18.94
C PRO A 636 -23.27 -24.20 19.45
N ILE A 637 -23.02 -24.37 20.75
CA ILE A 637 -21.80 -23.91 21.42
C ILE A 637 -20.75 -25.02 21.36
N ASP A 638 -19.52 -24.66 20.99
CA ASP A 638 -18.40 -25.58 21.12
C ASP A 638 -18.05 -25.76 22.61
N ASN A 639 -18.53 -26.86 23.20
CA ASN A 639 -18.21 -27.22 24.59
C ASN A 639 -16.83 -27.89 24.74
N THR A 640 -16.11 -28.12 23.63
CA THR A 640 -14.78 -28.76 23.67
C THR A 640 -13.77 -27.88 24.43
N TYR A 641 -14.03 -26.57 24.46
CA TYR A 641 -13.22 -25.58 25.15
C TYR A 641 -14.16 -24.57 25.82
N LEU A 642 -13.91 -24.25 27.08
CA LEU A 642 -14.80 -23.49 27.98
C LEU A 642 -15.05 -22.02 27.59
N ALA A 643 -14.78 -21.67 26.33
CA ALA A 643 -14.97 -20.36 25.72
C ALA A 643 -16.44 -20.04 25.41
N HIS A 644 -17.36 -21.02 25.49
CA HIS A 644 -18.79 -20.85 25.22
C HIS A 644 -19.11 -20.08 23.93
N ILE A 645 -18.35 -20.35 22.86
CA ILE A 645 -18.51 -19.69 21.55
C ILE A 645 -19.36 -20.55 20.63
N SER A 646 -20.27 -19.91 19.92
CA SER A 646 -21.06 -20.50 18.86
C SER A 646 -20.18 -20.99 17.71
N VAL A 647 -20.32 -22.26 17.32
CA VAL A 647 -19.64 -22.84 16.15
C VAL A 647 -20.04 -22.12 14.86
N ARG A 648 -21.28 -21.61 14.79
CA ARG A 648 -21.80 -20.92 13.60
C ARG A 648 -21.26 -19.50 13.47
N TYR A 649 -21.09 -18.80 14.59
CA TYR A 649 -20.77 -17.37 14.61
C TYR A 649 -19.33 -17.06 15.03
N GLU A 650 -18.47 -18.07 15.17
CA GLU A 650 -17.05 -17.90 15.56
C GLU A 650 -16.31 -16.84 14.71
N TRP A 651 -16.63 -16.74 13.42
CA TRP A 651 -16.04 -15.76 12.50
C TRP A 651 -16.30 -14.29 12.91
N LEU A 652 -17.32 -14.01 13.73
CA LEU A 652 -17.64 -12.66 14.23
C LEU A 652 -16.70 -12.16 15.33
N ILE A 653 -15.83 -13.02 15.88
CA ILE A 653 -14.88 -12.62 16.93
C ILE A 653 -13.96 -11.50 16.45
N ASN A 654 -13.50 -11.57 15.20
CA ASN A 654 -12.59 -10.56 14.64
C ASN A 654 -13.30 -9.19 14.46
N PRO A 655 -14.48 -9.10 13.81
CA PRO A 655 -15.26 -7.86 13.78
C PRO A 655 -15.57 -7.32 15.18
N ALA A 656 -16.02 -8.18 16.10
CA ALA A 656 -16.38 -7.79 17.46
C ALA A 656 -15.17 -7.26 18.25
N ALA A 657 -13.99 -7.87 18.09
CA ALA A 657 -12.74 -7.42 18.70
C ALA A 657 -12.30 -6.04 18.21
N ASN A 658 -12.48 -5.73 16.91
CA ASN A 658 -12.16 -4.42 16.37
C ASN A 658 -13.13 -3.34 16.84
N VAL A 659 -14.44 -3.63 16.85
CA VAL A 659 -15.46 -2.70 17.36
C VAL A 659 -15.20 -2.35 18.83
N ILE A 660 -14.94 -3.34 19.68
CA ILE A 660 -14.68 -3.09 21.10
C ILE A 660 -13.32 -2.39 21.32
N SER A 661 -12.30 -2.72 20.53
CA SER A 661 -11.01 -2.02 20.55
C SER A 661 -11.20 -0.52 20.27
N HIS A 662 -12.02 -0.18 19.27
CA HIS A 662 -12.33 1.20 18.95
C HIS A 662 -13.08 1.93 20.09
N LEU A 663 -14.05 1.27 20.72
CA LEU A 663 -14.74 1.82 21.89
C LEU A 663 -13.79 2.07 23.08
N ILE A 664 -12.83 1.17 23.31
CA ILE A 664 -11.82 1.29 24.37
C ILE A 664 -10.90 2.48 24.10
N GLN A 665 -10.46 2.66 22.86
CA GLN A 665 -9.64 3.82 22.46
C GLN A 665 -10.36 5.15 22.68
N GLN A 666 -11.69 5.17 22.52
CA GLN A 666 -12.53 6.34 22.81
C GLN A 666 -12.90 6.46 24.30
N ARG A 667 -12.51 5.52 25.15
CA ARG A 667 -12.95 5.39 26.56
C ARG A 667 -14.48 5.48 26.72
N ALA A 668 -15.22 4.85 25.82
CA ALA A 668 -16.67 4.87 25.83
C ALA A 668 -17.23 4.14 27.06
N PRO A 669 -18.17 4.73 27.83
CA PRO A 669 -18.71 4.10 29.04
C PRO A 669 -19.33 2.71 28.81
N ARG A 670 -19.88 2.45 27.61
CA ARG A 670 -20.46 1.15 27.24
C ARG A 670 -19.46 -0.02 27.27
N CYS A 671 -18.14 0.23 27.30
CA CYS A 671 -17.15 -0.83 27.52
C CYS A 671 -17.26 -1.49 28.90
N LEU A 672 -17.91 -0.84 29.87
CA LEU A 672 -18.14 -1.36 31.21
C LEU A 672 -19.46 -2.13 31.33
N ASP A 673 -20.25 -2.20 30.25
CA ASP A 673 -21.49 -2.97 30.23
C ASP A 673 -21.18 -4.47 30.29
N PRO A 674 -22.03 -5.30 30.92
CA PRO A 674 -21.77 -6.73 31.09
C PRO A 674 -21.45 -7.45 29.78
N ASP A 675 -22.20 -7.18 28.71
CA ASP A 675 -22.00 -7.82 27.40
C ASP A 675 -20.63 -7.50 26.79
N ALA A 676 -20.16 -6.26 26.96
CA ALA A 676 -18.85 -5.83 26.47
C ALA A 676 -17.71 -6.52 27.24
N LEU A 677 -17.85 -6.63 28.57
CA LEU A 677 -16.89 -7.33 29.42
C LEU A 677 -16.86 -8.84 29.13
N SER A 678 -18.03 -9.45 28.92
CA SER A 678 -18.15 -10.85 28.50
C SER A 678 -17.52 -11.10 27.14
N LEU A 679 -17.73 -10.20 26.17
CA LEU A 679 -17.08 -10.29 24.85
C LEU A 679 -15.55 -10.21 24.96
N LEU A 680 -15.01 -9.27 25.76
CA LEU A 680 -13.56 -9.15 25.99
C LEU A 680 -12.94 -10.42 26.56
N ARG A 681 -13.69 -11.15 27.40
CA ARG A 681 -13.27 -12.45 27.95
C ARG A 681 -13.24 -13.55 26.88
N MET A 682 -14.14 -13.52 25.89
CA MET A 682 -14.19 -14.52 24.81
C MET A 682 -13.00 -14.42 23.86
N ILE A 683 -12.47 -13.22 23.61
CA ILE A 683 -11.43 -12.96 22.60
C ILE A 683 -10.14 -13.79 22.83
N PRO A 684 -9.51 -13.81 24.03
CA PRO A 684 -8.34 -14.64 24.28
C PRO A 684 -8.58 -16.14 24.11
N ALA A 685 -9.80 -16.59 24.41
CA ALA A 685 -10.17 -18.01 24.35
C ALA A 685 -10.33 -18.51 22.90
N ALA A 686 -10.56 -17.59 21.95
CA ALA A 686 -10.72 -17.86 20.52
C ALA A 686 -9.41 -18.07 19.75
N ASP A 687 -8.25 -17.79 20.36
CA ASP A 687 -6.93 -17.70 19.72
C ASP A 687 -6.30 -19.02 19.22
N LYS A 688 -7.12 -20.01 18.82
CA LYS A 688 -6.64 -21.30 18.31
C LYS A 688 -6.47 -21.34 16.79
N THR A 689 -7.13 -20.45 16.05
CA THR A 689 -7.21 -20.50 14.57
C THR A 689 -6.02 -19.88 13.84
N ASN A 690 -5.07 -19.24 14.55
CA ASN A 690 -3.80 -18.79 13.97
C ASN A 690 -4.02 -17.89 12.73
N GLU A 691 -4.97 -16.96 12.85
CA GLU A 691 -5.14 -15.82 11.93
C GLU A 691 -4.25 -14.67 12.45
N HIS A 692 -3.39 -14.14 11.57
CA HIS A 692 -2.48 -13.05 11.95
C HIS A 692 -3.23 -11.76 12.37
N ASP A 693 -4.45 -11.56 11.89
CA ASP A 693 -5.21 -10.34 12.14
C ASP A 693 -5.67 -10.22 13.61
N ILE A 694 -6.20 -11.30 14.20
CA ILE A 694 -6.66 -11.32 15.60
C ILE A 694 -5.50 -11.10 16.58
N GLN A 695 -4.31 -11.63 16.29
CA GLN A 695 -3.12 -11.46 17.14
C GLN A 695 -2.70 -9.99 17.28
N SER A 696 -2.81 -9.22 16.20
CA SER A 696 -2.47 -7.79 16.19
C SER A 696 -3.45 -6.98 17.05
N VAL A 697 -4.74 -7.28 16.94
CA VAL A 697 -5.81 -6.65 17.73
C VAL A 697 -5.68 -7.06 19.19
N MET A 698 -5.37 -8.33 19.49
CA MET A 698 -5.20 -8.83 20.86
C MET A 698 -4.08 -8.11 21.61
N HIS A 699 -2.93 -7.85 20.97
CA HIS A 699 -1.84 -7.11 21.60
C HIS A 699 -2.25 -5.66 21.94
N SER A 700 -2.98 -5.02 21.02
CA SER A 700 -3.50 -3.66 21.20
C SER A 700 -4.54 -3.62 22.32
N LEU A 701 -5.52 -4.53 22.30
CA LEU A 701 -6.54 -4.66 23.33
C LEU A 701 -5.93 -4.86 24.71
N ARG A 702 -4.94 -5.75 24.85
CA ARG A 702 -4.28 -5.98 26.15
C ARG A 702 -3.65 -4.71 26.69
N ARG A 703 -2.89 -4.00 25.86
CA ARG A 703 -2.26 -2.72 26.24
C ARG A 703 -3.31 -1.66 26.60
N ASP A 704 -4.36 -1.54 25.80
CA ASP A 704 -5.35 -0.48 25.93
C ASP A 704 -6.26 -0.72 27.15
N VAL A 705 -6.62 -1.99 27.44
CA VAL A 705 -7.31 -2.39 28.68
C VAL A 705 -6.44 -2.11 29.91
N THR A 706 -5.16 -2.49 29.89
CA THR A 706 -4.27 -2.26 31.05
C THR A 706 -4.06 -0.78 31.34
N ASN A 707 -4.09 0.07 30.31
CA ASN A 707 -3.97 1.53 30.43
C ASN A 707 -5.27 2.22 30.88
N TRP A 708 -6.35 1.47 31.12
CA TRP A 708 -7.62 1.97 31.62
C TRP A 708 -7.99 1.25 32.93
N PRO A 709 -7.63 1.82 34.11
CA PRO A 709 -7.77 1.16 35.40
C PRO A 709 -9.19 0.68 35.72
N GLU A 710 -10.20 1.50 35.43
CA GLU A 710 -11.60 1.15 35.69
C GLU A 710 -12.06 -0.05 34.85
N LEU A 711 -11.68 -0.10 33.56
CA LEU A 711 -11.99 -1.22 32.67
C LEU A 711 -11.22 -2.48 33.06
N ASN A 712 -9.93 -2.34 33.37
CA ASN A 712 -9.07 -3.45 33.81
C ASN A 712 -9.65 -4.12 35.07
N HIS A 713 -10.05 -3.31 36.06
CA HIS A 713 -10.69 -3.78 37.29
C HIS A 713 -12.05 -4.43 37.03
N ALA A 714 -12.91 -3.79 36.23
CA ALA A 714 -14.22 -4.33 35.89
C ALA A 714 -14.11 -5.68 35.15
N LEU A 715 -13.19 -5.78 34.19
CA LEU A 715 -12.97 -7.01 33.41
C LEU A 715 -12.46 -8.16 34.27
N PHE A 716 -11.54 -7.90 35.21
CA PHE A 716 -11.09 -8.91 36.17
C PHE A 716 -12.28 -9.49 36.95
N TRP A 717 -13.15 -8.65 37.47
CA TRP A 717 -14.30 -9.09 38.26
C TRP A 717 -15.41 -9.74 37.43
N GLN A 718 -15.59 -9.34 36.17
CA GLN A 718 -16.49 -10.04 35.25
C GLN A 718 -16.00 -11.48 35.00
N ASP A 719 -14.70 -11.65 34.76
CA ASP A 719 -14.10 -12.95 34.52
C ASP A 719 -14.24 -13.88 35.74
N VAL A 720 -14.08 -13.33 36.96
CA VAL A 720 -14.37 -14.02 38.23
C VAL A 720 -15.83 -14.48 38.31
N ALA A 721 -16.78 -13.60 37.99
CA ALA A 721 -18.21 -13.88 38.07
C ALA A 721 -18.62 -14.99 37.08
N GLU A 722 -18.13 -14.95 35.85
CA GLU A 722 -18.46 -15.96 34.83
C GLU A 722 -17.77 -17.30 35.08
N CYS A 723 -16.50 -17.30 35.50
CA CYS A 723 -15.81 -18.54 35.90
C CYS A 723 -16.54 -19.25 37.05
N ARG A 724 -17.12 -18.48 37.98
CA ARG A 724 -18.00 -19.02 39.03
C ARG A 724 -19.29 -19.61 38.45
N ALA A 725 -19.96 -18.92 37.53
CA ALA A 725 -21.21 -19.36 36.95
C ALA A 725 -21.08 -20.69 36.17
N VAL A 726 -19.97 -20.86 35.44
CA VAL A 726 -19.71 -22.07 34.63
C VAL A 726 -19.31 -23.29 35.48
N ASN A 727 -18.97 -23.09 36.77
CA ASN A 727 -18.61 -24.15 37.71
C ASN A 727 -17.58 -25.17 37.16
N LEU A 728 -16.52 -24.62 36.55
CA LEU A 728 -15.44 -25.30 35.82
C LEU A 728 -14.84 -26.54 36.49
N ASN A 729 -14.95 -26.68 37.82
CA ASN A 729 -14.29 -27.73 38.58
C ASN A 729 -15.21 -28.89 38.97
N GLY A 730 -16.52 -28.81 38.76
CA GLY A 730 -17.48 -29.84 39.21
C GLY A 730 -17.43 -30.13 40.73
N ARG A 731 -16.70 -29.31 41.49
CA ARG A 731 -16.53 -29.36 42.93
C ARG A 731 -17.18 -28.11 43.49
N ASN A 732 -18.05 -28.29 44.48
CA ASN A 732 -18.65 -27.22 45.28
C ASN A 732 -17.63 -26.42 46.13
N ASP A 733 -16.33 -26.69 45.96
CA ASP A 733 -15.24 -25.95 46.61
C ASP A 733 -15.05 -24.66 45.81
N GLY A 734 -15.77 -23.60 46.19
CA GLY A 734 -15.93 -22.38 45.39
C GLY A 734 -14.64 -21.73 44.90
N LEU A 735 -14.78 -20.86 43.90
CA LEU A 735 -13.69 -20.08 43.32
C LEU A 735 -13.02 -19.21 44.40
N VAL A 736 -11.83 -19.60 44.86
CA VAL A 736 -11.08 -18.96 45.97
C VAL A 736 -9.73 -18.39 45.53
N SER A 737 -9.27 -18.67 44.30
CA SER A 737 -7.98 -18.22 43.79
C SER A 737 -8.11 -17.57 42.41
N PHE A 738 -7.43 -16.44 42.22
CA PHE A 738 -7.39 -15.74 40.92
C PHE A 738 -6.75 -16.59 39.80
N HIS A 739 -5.89 -17.55 40.13
CA HIS A 739 -5.32 -18.49 39.15
C HIS A 739 -6.40 -19.37 38.48
N GLN A 740 -7.57 -19.52 39.11
CA GLN A 740 -8.69 -20.29 38.56
C GLN A 740 -9.46 -19.51 37.49
N VAL A 741 -9.20 -18.21 37.32
CA VAL A 741 -9.96 -17.30 36.45
C VAL A 741 -9.31 -17.14 35.08
N ALA A 742 -7.96 -17.17 35.00
CA ALA A 742 -7.20 -16.90 33.77
C ALA A 742 -6.79 -18.15 32.95
N ILE A 743 -7.51 -19.28 33.06
CA ILE A 743 -7.06 -20.59 32.54
C ILE A 743 -6.87 -20.59 31.01
N PHE A 744 -7.61 -19.76 30.27
CA PHE A 744 -7.58 -19.70 28.80
C PHE A 744 -6.99 -18.39 28.25
N GLY A 745 -6.26 -17.63 29.08
CA GLY A 745 -5.73 -16.31 28.76
C GLY A 745 -6.66 -15.18 29.20
N CYS A 746 -6.09 -14.01 29.49
CA CYS A 746 -6.82 -12.82 29.94
C CYS A 746 -6.23 -11.54 29.32
N LEU A 747 -7.05 -10.49 29.24
CA LEU A 747 -6.63 -9.15 28.81
C LEU A 747 -6.28 -8.22 29.99
N TRP A 748 -6.72 -8.54 31.21
CA TRP A 748 -6.46 -7.75 32.42
C TRP A 748 -5.06 -7.99 33.01
N SER A 749 -4.57 -7.03 33.80
CA SER A 749 -3.28 -7.11 34.53
C SER A 749 -3.46 -6.72 35.99
N LEU A 750 -3.07 -7.62 36.91
CA LEU A 750 -3.12 -7.34 38.36
C LEU A 750 -2.17 -6.21 38.77
N GLU A 751 -1.00 -6.11 38.14
CA GLU A 751 0.00 -5.09 38.45
C GLU A 751 -0.58 -3.68 38.26
N GLU A 752 -1.36 -3.51 37.19
CA GLU A 752 -2.00 -2.25 36.82
C GLU A 752 -3.32 -1.99 37.59
N ILE A 753 -4.00 -3.04 38.08
CA ILE A 753 -5.11 -2.87 39.04
C ILE A 753 -4.58 -2.32 40.37
N GLY A 754 -3.40 -2.77 40.79
CA GLY A 754 -2.71 -2.30 41.96
C GLY A 754 -3.14 -2.96 43.27
N PHE A 755 -2.21 -3.03 44.21
CA PHE A 755 -2.38 -3.68 45.50
C PHE A 755 -3.46 -3.01 46.37
N ALA A 756 -3.52 -1.68 46.39
CA ALA A 756 -4.48 -0.93 47.20
C ALA A 756 -5.93 -1.24 46.78
N THR A 757 -6.22 -1.22 45.48
CA THR A 757 -7.55 -1.53 44.91
C THR A 757 -8.02 -2.94 45.28
N LEU A 758 -7.11 -3.92 45.25
CA LEU A 758 -7.42 -5.28 45.67
C LEU A 758 -7.68 -5.40 47.18
N CYS A 759 -6.97 -4.63 48.01
CA CYS A 759 -7.27 -4.54 49.45
C CYS A 759 -8.65 -3.91 49.72
N ASP A 760 -9.05 -2.93 48.92
CA ASP A 760 -10.40 -2.35 48.98
C ASP A 760 -11.46 -3.39 48.56
N ASP A 761 -11.19 -4.21 47.55
CA ASP A 761 -12.08 -5.32 47.17
C ASP A 761 -12.24 -6.36 48.28
N ILE A 762 -11.15 -6.72 49.00
CA ILE A 762 -11.22 -7.63 50.16
C ILE A 762 -12.21 -7.11 51.21
N SER A 763 -12.25 -5.79 51.39
CA SER A 763 -13.08 -5.14 52.42
C SER A 763 -14.52 -4.90 51.95
N SER A 764 -14.70 -4.56 50.67
CA SER A 764 -15.97 -4.04 50.14
C SER A 764 -16.86 -5.09 49.47
N ARG A 765 -16.31 -6.22 49.01
CA ARG A 765 -17.07 -7.25 48.29
C ARG A 765 -18.02 -8.00 49.23
N ARG A 766 -19.23 -8.31 48.74
CA ARG A 766 -20.28 -8.98 49.51
C ARG A 766 -20.08 -10.49 49.66
N LEU A 767 -19.54 -11.15 48.63
CA LEU A 767 -19.36 -12.60 48.63
C LEU A 767 -18.01 -12.98 49.22
N LEU A 768 -18.00 -13.92 50.14
CA LEU A 768 -16.76 -14.41 50.79
C LEU A 768 -15.76 -14.97 49.76
N HIS A 769 -16.26 -15.69 48.76
CA HIS A 769 -15.45 -16.20 47.66
C HIS A 769 -14.80 -15.08 46.82
N ASP A 770 -15.47 -13.94 46.60
CA ASP A 770 -14.84 -12.78 45.95
C ASP A 770 -13.72 -12.22 46.82
N ARG A 771 -13.96 -12.08 48.13
CA ARG A 771 -12.94 -11.58 49.09
C ARG A 771 -11.71 -12.50 49.13
N LEU A 772 -11.92 -13.82 49.05
CA LEU A 772 -10.83 -14.81 48.96
C LEU A 772 -10.06 -14.70 47.64
N VAL A 773 -10.75 -14.51 46.51
CA VAL A 773 -10.09 -14.26 45.21
C VAL A 773 -9.27 -12.97 45.24
N ALA A 774 -9.83 -11.87 45.76
CA ALA A 774 -9.11 -10.60 45.92
C ALA A 774 -7.86 -10.76 46.82
N LEU A 775 -7.99 -11.48 47.93
CA LEU A 775 -6.87 -11.81 48.82
C LEU A 775 -5.78 -12.61 48.11
N SER A 776 -6.17 -13.60 47.29
CA SER A 776 -5.21 -14.40 46.52
C SER A 776 -4.46 -13.55 45.47
N ALA A 777 -5.13 -12.58 44.84
CA ALA A 777 -4.52 -11.66 43.89
C ALA A 777 -3.58 -10.67 44.58
N ALA A 778 -4.01 -10.10 45.71
CA ALA A 778 -3.18 -9.21 46.53
C ALA A 778 -1.92 -9.91 47.05
N TRP A 779 -2.05 -11.18 47.45
CA TRP A 779 -0.91 -12.02 47.87
C TRP A 779 0.10 -12.25 46.74
N ALA A 780 -0.37 -12.48 45.50
CA ALA A 780 0.51 -12.63 44.35
C ALA A 780 1.28 -11.35 44.03
N LEU A 781 0.63 -10.18 44.09
CA LEU A 781 1.32 -8.89 43.94
C LEU A 781 2.35 -8.65 45.04
N TYR A 782 2.00 -8.95 46.29
CA TYR A 782 2.94 -8.86 47.42
C TYR A 782 4.18 -9.74 47.21
N HIS A 783 4.00 -10.96 46.71
CA HIS A 783 5.12 -11.85 46.44
C HIS A 783 5.94 -11.42 45.22
N GLY A 784 5.32 -10.83 44.20
CA GLY A 784 5.99 -10.28 43.02
C GLY A 784 6.81 -9.02 43.33
N ALA A 785 6.34 -8.18 44.25
CA ALA A 785 7.01 -6.94 44.69
C ALA A 785 8.09 -7.16 45.77
N GLU A 786 8.69 -8.35 45.84
CA GLU A 786 9.73 -8.71 46.83
C GLU A 786 9.32 -8.60 48.30
N ARG A 787 8.02 -8.78 48.60
CA ARG A 787 7.46 -8.89 49.96
C ARG A 787 7.62 -7.63 50.84
N PRO A 788 7.04 -6.47 50.47
CA PRO A 788 7.13 -5.25 51.30
C PRO A 788 6.36 -5.39 52.62
N GLU A 789 7.01 -5.12 53.76
CA GLU A 789 6.35 -5.23 55.09
C GLU A 789 5.08 -4.38 55.22
N ALA A 790 5.03 -3.22 54.56
CA ALA A 790 3.88 -2.33 54.57
C ALA A 790 2.63 -2.99 53.96
N TRP A 791 2.80 -3.72 52.85
CA TRP A 791 1.70 -4.42 52.17
C TRP A 791 1.20 -5.58 53.02
N PHE A 792 2.10 -6.31 53.67
CA PHE A 792 1.70 -7.39 54.57
C PHE A 792 0.85 -6.88 55.75
N LYS A 793 1.27 -5.78 56.40
CA LYS A 793 0.48 -5.15 57.48
C LYS A 793 -0.90 -4.67 56.99
N GLN A 794 -0.96 -4.13 55.78
CA GLN A 794 -2.21 -3.70 55.18
C GLN A 794 -3.16 -4.88 54.92
N MET A 795 -2.66 -5.99 54.33
CA MET A 795 -3.44 -7.23 54.19
C MET A 795 -3.97 -7.75 55.54
N GLN A 796 -3.12 -7.81 56.56
CA GLN A 796 -3.54 -8.22 57.91
C GLN A 796 -4.66 -7.31 58.47
N SER A 797 -4.58 -6.00 58.21
CA SER A 797 -5.60 -5.06 58.68
C SER A 797 -6.95 -5.23 58.00
N VAL A 798 -6.98 -5.51 56.68
CA VAL A 798 -8.23 -5.67 55.92
C VAL A 798 -8.88 -7.04 56.11
N THR A 799 -8.11 -8.05 56.52
CA THR A 799 -8.65 -9.38 56.86
C THR A 799 -9.01 -9.56 58.33
N ALA A 800 -8.59 -8.63 59.20
CA ALA A 800 -8.80 -8.73 60.64
C ALA A 800 -10.30 -8.81 60.99
N GLY A 801 -10.69 -9.85 61.73
CA GLY A 801 -12.07 -10.08 62.17
C GLY A 801 -12.90 -10.99 61.28
N ASP A 802 -12.33 -11.54 60.20
CA ASP A 802 -12.96 -12.60 59.40
C ASP A 802 -12.14 -13.91 59.51
N PRO A 803 -12.70 -14.96 60.15
CA PRO A 803 -11.95 -16.17 60.46
C PRO A 803 -11.53 -16.95 59.20
N GLU A 804 -12.25 -16.85 58.09
CA GLU A 804 -11.88 -17.56 56.86
C GLU A 804 -10.75 -16.84 56.09
N LEU A 805 -10.77 -15.51 56.06
CA LEU A 805 -9.68 -14.73 55.44
C LEU A 805 -8.38 -14.82 56.25
N GLU A 806 -8.48 -14.78 57.59
CA GLU A 806 -7.33 -14.99 58.48
C GLU A 806 -6.73 -16.39 58.31
N ALA A 807 -7.57 -17.43 58.21
CA ALA A 807 -7.13 -18.79 57.92
C ALA A 807 -6.44 -18.90 56.55
N MET A 808 -6.92 -18.17 55.53
CA MET A 808 -6.31 -18.17 54.21
C MET A 808 -4.93 -17.48 54.20
N ILE A 809 -4.77 -16.34 54.89
CA ILE A 809 -3.44 -15.71 55.08
C ILE A 809 -2.50 -16.64 55.85
N ALA A 810 -2.97 -17.27 56.92
CA ALA A 810 -2.18 -18.24 57.68
C ALA A 810 -1.72 -19.42 56.81
N ASN A 811 -2.60 -19.91 55.93
CA ASN A 811 -2.28 -20.95 54.94
C ASN A 811 -1.25 -20.49 53.90
N TYR A 812 -1.24 -19.22 53.49
CA TYR A 812 -0.20 -18.71 52.60
C TYR A 812 1.16 -18.54 53.28
N MET A 813 1.15 -18.18 54.58
CA MET A 813 2.36 -18.07 55.41
C MET A 813 2.96 -19.43 55.75
N ASN A 814 2.11 -20.40 56.08
CA ASN A 814 2.48 -21.76 56.45
C ASN A 814 1.66 -22.75 55.62
N PRO A 815 2.04 -23.01 54.35
CA PRO A 815 1.30 -23.92 53.49
C PRO A 815 1.22 -25.30 54.14
N PRO A 816 0.02 -25.88 54.34
CA PRO A 816 -0.11 -27.19 54.95
C PRO A 816 0.69 -28.23 54.18
N THR A 817 1.56 -28.95 54.89
CA THR A 817 2.31 -30.08 54.37
C THR A 817 1.35 -31.23 54.04
N GLY A 818 0.90 -31.32 52.79
CA GLY A 818 0.17 -32.50 52.33
C GLY A 818 -0.55 -32.38 50.99
N GLU A 819 -1.40 -31.36 50.81
CA GLU A 819 -2.31 -31.25 49.64
C GLU A 819 -2.26 -29.91 48.90
N THR A 820 -2.28 -28.76 49.58
CA THR A 820 -2.18 -27.43 48.93
C THR A 820 -0.80 -27.19 48.31
N ALA A 821 0.28 -27.62 48.97
CA ALA A 821 1.62 -27.64 48.38
C ALA A 821 1.70 -28.51 47.11
N LYS A 822 1.00 -29.65 47.08
CA LYS A 822 0.92 -30.51 45.88
C LYS A 822 0.09 -29.88 44.76
N ILE A 823 -0.95 -29.11 45.07
CA ILE A 823 -1.77 -28.39 44.09
C ILE A 823 -0.98 -27.23 43.47
N LEU A 824 -0.30 -26.41 44.29
CA LEU A 824 0.59 -25.34 43.83
C LEU A 824 1.78 -25.88 43.03
N GLN A 825 2.36 -27.00 43.46
CA GLN A 825 3.45 -27.67 42.74
C GLN A 825 2.98 -28.29 41.41
N ARG A 826 1.80 -28.94 41.38
CA ARG A 826 1.19 -29.42 40.12
C ARG A 826 0.83 -28.28 39.17
N GLN A 827 0.34 -27.14 39.67
CA GLN A 827 0.05 -25.96 38.84
C GLN A 827 1.34 -25.32 38.31
N ALA A 828 2.38 -25.20 39.13
CA ALA A 828 3.69 -24.73 38.69
C ALA A 828 4.31 -25.68 37.65
N GLU A 829 4.15 -26.99 37.82
CA GLU A 829 4.56 -28.01 36.85
C GLU A 829 3.75 -27.94 35.56
N GLN A 830 2.42 -27.73 35.63
CA GLN A 830 1.55 -27.55 34.46
C GLN A 830 1.88 -26.26 33.70
N ASN A 831 2.09 -25.14 34.39
CA ASN A 831 2.49 -23.87 33.78
C ASN A 831 3.91 -23.94 33.18
N ALA A 832 4.84 -24.60 33.87
CA ALA A 832 6.17 -24.88 33.33
C ALA A 832 6.10 -25.82 32.12
N LYS A 833 5.20 -26.82 32.15
CA LYS A 833 4.95 -27.73 31.03
C LYS A 833 4.34 -26.99 29.84
N ALA A 834 3.34 -26.14 30.04
CA ALA A 834 2.73 -25.32 28.99
C ALA A 834 3.73 -24.31 28.39
N ARG A 835 4.57 -23.66 29.22
CA ARG A 835 5.68 -22.81 28.76
C ARG A 835 6.71 -23.61 27.95
N ARG A 836 7.07 -24.81 28.40
CA ARG A 836 7.96 -25.73 27.68
C ARG A 836 7.33 -26.22 26.38
N GLU A 837 6.04 -26.54 26.36
CA GLU A 837 5.32 -26.98 25.16
C GLU A 837 5.20 -25.84 24.14
N ARG A 838 4.92 -24.62 24.59
CA ARG A 838 4.92 -23.41 23.75
C ARG A 838 6.30 -23.14 23.16
N HIS A 839 7.34 -23.12 24.00
CA HIS A 839 8.71 -22.94 23.54
C HIS A 839 9.16 -24.08 22.61
N GLN A 840 8.79 -25.33 22.89
CA GLN A 840 9.03 -26.47 22.00
C GLN A 840 8.23 -26.39 20.69
N ARG A 841 7.05 -25.79 20.69
CA ARG A 841 6.25 -25.56 19.47
C ARG A 841 6.88 -24.45 18.63
N GLU A 842 7.30 -23.34 19.25
CA GLU A 842 8.04 -22.26 18.59
C GLU A 842 9.37 -22.76 18.02
N MET A 843 10.12 -23.56 18.79
CA MET A 843 11.36 -24.20 18.32
C MET A 843 11.10 -25.23 17.22
N ARG A 844 10.00 -26.00 17.28
CA ARG A 844 9.58 -26.91 16.19
C ARG A 844 9.20 -26.13 14.94
N GLU A 845 8.47 -25.03 15.06
CA GLU A 845 8.13 -24.17 13.92
C GLU A 845 9.36 -23.51 13.31
N ALA A 846 10.30 -23.01 14.14
CA ALA A 846 11.56 -22.43 13.67
C ALA A 846 12.43 -23.49 12.98
N LYS A 847 12.54 -24.69 13.56
CA LYS A 847 13.27 -25.82 12.96
C LYS A 847 12.62 -26.28 11.67
N TRP A 848 11.29 -26.38 11.62
CA TRP A 848 10.54 -26.74 10.42
C TRP A 848 10.69 -25.70 9.31
N LYS A 849 10.67 -24.40 9.65
CA LYS A 849 10.98 -23.31 8.71
C LYS A 849 12.40 -23.45 8.15
N ALA A 850 13.39 -23.72 9.00
CA ALA A 850 14.77 -23.95 8.56
C ALA A 850 14.92 -25.21 7.68
N GLU A 851 14.19 -26.30 7.99
CA GLU A 851 14.14 -27.51 7.17
C GLU A 851 13.48 -27.26 5.80
N LEU A 852 12.44 -26.44 5.73
CA LEU A 852 11.82 -26.04 4.46
C LEU A 852 12.76 -25.16 3.61
N ILE A 853 13.48 -24.23 4.23
CA ILE A 853 14.46 -23.38 3.54
C ILE A 853 15.62 -24.21 2.98
N SER A 854 16.16 -25.14 3.77
CA SER A 854 17.26 -26.03 3.34
C SER A 854 16.85 -27.05 2.26
N LYS A 855 15.56 -27.36 2.12
CA LYS A 855 15.01 -28.28 1.10
C LYS A 855 14.24 -27.55 -0.01
N ALA A 856 14.47 -26.26 -0.20
CA ALA A 856 13.73 -25.44 -1.17
C ALA A 856 13.73 -26.00 -2.61
N GLU A 857 14.82 -26.64 -3.05
CA GLU A 857 14.91 -27.27 -4.38
C GLU A 857 13.98 -28.50 -4.51
N SER A 858 13.84 -29.31 -3.47
CA SER A 858 12.94 -30.49 -3.47
C SER A 858 11.46 -30.11 -3.44
N ILE A 859 11.15 -28.88 -3.00
CA ILE A 859 9.79 -28.32 -3.01
C ILE A 859 9.46 -27.79 -4.42
N ARG A 860 10.44 -27.19 -5.11
CA ARG A 860 10.30 -26.76 -6.51
C ARG A 860 10.21 -27.94 -7.46
N ASN A 861 11.03 -28.98 -7.22
CA ASN A 861 11.09 -30.19 -8.04
C ASN A 861 10.78 -31.41 -7.16
N SER A 862 9.50 -31.78 -7.08
CA SER A 862 9.10 -32.97 -6.31
C SER A 862 9.80 -34.23 -6.86
N PRO A 863 10.47 -35.04 -6.01
CA PRO A 863 11.06 -36.30 -6.44
C PRO A 863 10.01 -37.40 -6.72
N VAL A 864 8.73 -37.14 -6.43
CA VAL A 864 7.61 -38.06 -6.65
C VAL A 864 6.62 -37.40 -7.60
N VAL A 865 6.48 -37.97 -8.79
CA VAL A 865 5.47 -37.58 -9.79
C VAL A 865 4.08 -37.91 -9.24
N ASP A 866 3.11 -37.03 -9.43
CA ASP A 866 1.69 -37.16 -9.03
C ASP A 866 1.38 -37.20 -7.51
N LYS A 867 2.29 -36.75 -6.63
CA LYS A 867 1.99 -36.58 -5.19
C LYS A 867 2.50 -35.25 -4.64
N ILE A 868 1.63 -34.57 -3.90
CA ILE A 868 1.99 -33.35 -3.16
C ILE A 868 2.79 -33.75 -1.92
N THR A 869 4.01 -33.22 -1.79
CA THR A 869 4.82 -33.43 -0.58
C THR A 869 4.27 -32.60 0.59
N HIS A 870 4.53 -33.02 1.84
CA HIS A 870 4.11 -32.25 3.02
C HIS A 870 4.65 -30.81 3.03
N GLY A 871 5.83 -30.57 2.46
CA GLY A 871 6.39 -29.23 2.31
C GLY A 871 5.63 -28.36 1.30
N GLN A 872 5.23 -28.93 0.16
CA GLN A 872 4.38 -28.27 -0.84
C GLN A 872 2.97 -28.03 -0.31
N LEU A 873 2.38 -28.99 0.42
CA LEU A 873 1.06 -28.82 1.05
C LEU A 873 1.09 -27.70 2.09
N TYR A 874 2.12 -27.67 2.95
CA TYR A 874 2.31 -26.61 3.94
C TYR A 874 2.48 -25.23 3.29
N LEU A 875 3.28 -25.13 2.22
CA LEU A 875 3.45 -23.89 1.48
C LEU A 875 2.17 -23.49 0.74
N LEU A 876 1.41 -24.42 0.20
CA LEU A 876 0.10 -24.16 -0.41
C LEU A 876 -0.89 -23.62 0.63
N GLU A 877 -0.96 -24.22 1.81
CA GLU A 877 -1.79 -23.72 2.93
C GLU A 877 -1.35 -22.33 3.39
N ARG A 878 -0.03 -22.07 3.48
CA ARG A 878 0.51 -20.75 3.84
C ARG A 878 0.28 -19.72 2.74
N MET A 879 0.50 -20.06 1.47
CA MET A 879 0.22 -19.20 0.32
C MET A 879 -1.27 -18.93 0.20
N ARG A 880 -2.16 -19.87 0.54
CA ARG A 880 -3.60 -19.62 0.62
C ARG A 880 -3.96 -18.64 1.74
N LYS A 881 -3.28 -18.72 2.89
CA LYS A 881 -3.42 -17.72 3.97
C LYS A 881 -2.89 -16.34 3.59
N VAL A 882 -1.82 -16.27 2.79
CA VAL A 882 -1.22 -15.02 2.31
C VAL A 882 -1.94 -14.45 1.08
N ASN A 883 -2.52 -15.30 0.23
CA ASN A 883 -3.32 -14.93 -0.96
C ASN A 883 -4.82 -14.72 -0.65
N ARG A 884 -5.20 -14.49 0.61
CA ARG A 884 -6.43 -13.70 0.85
C ARG A 884 -6.20 -12.38 0.11
N PRO A 885 -7.04 -12.00 -0.88
CA PRO A 885 -6.78 -10.85 -1.74
C PRO A 885 -6.95 -9.55 -0.94
N GLY A 886 -5.86 -9.18 -0.28
CA GLY A 886 -5.60 -7.85 0.24
C GLY A 886 -4.42 -7.28 -0.50
N PHE A 887 -4.57 -7.01 -1.80
CA PHE A 887 -3.85 -5.96 -2.52
C PHE A 887 -4.70 -5.56 -3.73
N SER A 888 -5.41 -4.44 -3.57
CA SER A 888 -5.73 -3.49 -4.64
C SER A 888 -4.44 -2.93 -5.23
#